data_AF-A0A6J4PLY7-F1
#
_entry.id   AF-A0A6J4PLY7-F1
#
_cell.length_a   1.000
_cell.length_b   1.000
_cell.length_c   1.000
_cell.angle_alpha   90.00
_cell.angle_beta   90.00
_cell.angle_gamma   90.00
#
_symmetry.space_group_name_H-M   'P 1'
#
loop_
_entity.id
_entity.type
_entity.pdbx_description
1 polymer ?
#
loop_
_entity_poly.entity_id
_entity_poly.type
_entity_poly.pdbx_seq_one_letter_code
_entity_poly.pdbx_strand_id
1 'polypeptide(L)'
;KSAPANLTPERRRRLETFYFTWQTIKNNYFDQTFSGLDWDKIKKEFEPRVLQAATDAQLHDLLQDMINRLDRSHFAVIPPEVYQAIENAKAEAKAEEEKRQAAGKENSEGEEAAEEMEFDSADYSAKYGIGIDLRLLENQFVITRVEANSAAEKAGVKTGWVVEKINDVSLAELLKQIEIHYGKIRNIKKHLPDEVADYMLNGEKNSFITLSVSSEAGQAKEFKVQRERLKGETISIGQNYPEEFLKFEAASLSEQTGYIKFNIFALPVIEKFCAALTELKDKRAIIIDLRGNTGGIIETLIGLGGMLTEKSIDLGTSIYKVGSENMVAASKAKNYKGRLVFLVDNQTASAAEMFAAGLQESSRALIVGERTAGEALPSVSVELPTGAVLLYPIANFKTRNGNYLEGKGVEPNFLVALDRKSLLSGKDAPLETALRIIKEDTAFPKSPEGTTTIQTVSTKPPPPPPAPKPVAVPKGKLLAEVTVKALPMTAPPIAKKDEKALQIIADFIGTIGGAEALNKIDSYALKGTSGIAARGAKAEVEVNIFRQKPDKYAELIKSETNGEVRQIYNGKNSFVQNDYGLKYEFAFEINTAEIEIFAPLNNLFKKETFKSLNYQGAYDRMGRQAHVIEAVTMAGNQTVWLAFDVETKLLV
;
A
#
# COMPACT_ATOMS: atom_id res chain seq x y z
N LYS A 1 16.45 -2.30 28.30
CA LYS A 1 17.65 -1.71 28.92
C LYS A 1 17.65 -0.23 28.58
N SER A 2 17.87 0.64 29.56
CA SER A 2 17.99 2.09 29.36
C SER A 2 19.11 2.40 28.35
N ALA A 3 18.86 3.33 27.44
CA ALA A 3 19.88 3.85 26.53
C ALA A 3 21.09 4.38 27.35
N PRO A 4 22.34 4.26 26.86
CA PRO A 4 23.50 4.76 27.57
C PRO A 4 23.33 6.26 27.86
N ALA A 5 23.63 6.66 29.11
CA ALA A 5 23.19 7.92 29.71
C ALA A 5 23.69 9.22 29.04
N ASN A 6 24.55 9.15 28.00
CA ASN A 6 25.22 10.29 27.38
C ASN A 6 25.07 10.38 25.83
N LEU A 7 23.99 9.85 25.24
CA LEU A 7 23.75 10.04 23.79
C LEU A 7 23.19 11.44 23.50
N THR A 8 23.69 12.06 22.41
CA THR A 8 23.06 13.26 21.84
C THR A 8 21.62 12.95 21.41
N PRO A 9 20.73 13.97 21.29
CA PRO A 9 19.37 13.77 20.83
C PRO A 9 19.28 13.01 19.49
N GLU A 10 20.15 13.32 18.54
CA GLU A 10 20.20 12.69 17.20
C GLU A 10 20.60 11.22 17.30
N ARG A 11 21.64 10.90 18.08
CA ARG A 11 22.05 9.51 18.31
C ARG A 11 20.98 8.69 19.03
N ARG A 12 20.26 9.32 19.96
CA ARG A 12 19.12 8.69 20.64
C ARG A 12 18.00 8.40 19.66
N ARG A 13 17.59 9.37 18.84
CA ARG A 13 16.57 9.20 17.80
C ARG A 13 16.93 8.06 16.84
N ARG A 14 18.18 8.00 16.37
CA ARG A 14 18.65 6.89 15.51
C ARG A 14 18.55 5.53 16.18
N LEU A 15 18.95 5.43 17.45
CA LEU A 15 18.83 4.20 18.22
C LEU A 15 17.36 3.79 18.46
N GLU A 16 16.49 4.76 18.72
CA GLU A 16 15.04 4.56 18.84
C GLU A 16 14.44 4.05 17.53
N THR A 17 14.81 4.64 16.38
CA THR A 17 14.41 4.18 15.04
C THR A 17 14.84 2.73 14.80
N PHE A 18 16.07 2.36 15.15
CA PHE A 18 16.54 0.98 15.03
C PHE A 18 15.72 0.01 15.86
N TYR A 19 15.46 0.33 17.13
CA TYR A 19 14.64 -0.53 17.99
C TYR A 19 13.19 -0.61 17.51
N PHE A 20 12.62 0.49 17.06
CA PHE A 20 11.27 0.54 16.50
C PHE A 20 11.17 -0.35 15.26
N THR A 21 12.13 -0.25 14.33
CA THR A 21 12.20 -1.09 13.13
C THR A 21 12.28 -2.57 13.49
N TRP A 22 13.24 -2.92 14.35
CA TRP A 22 13.46 -4.31 14.77
C TRP A 22 12.24 -4.90 15.50
N GLN A 23 11.61 -4.13 16.39
CA GLN A 23 10.44 -4.56 17.16
C GLN A 23 9.19 -4.68 16.28
N THR A 24 9.01 -3.76 15.34
CA THR A 24 7.91 -3.80 14.35
C THR A 24 7.95 -5.11 13.57
N ILE A 25 9.12 -5.49 13.05
CA ILE A 25 9.29 -6.76 12.32
C ILE A 25 9.05 -7.94 13.26
N LYS A 26 9.64 -7.95 14.46
CA LYS A 26 9.46 -9.03 15.45
C LYS A 26 7.98 -9.29 15.76
N ASN A 27 7.21 -8.21 15.88
CA ASN A 27 5.82 -8.27 16.31
C ASN A 27 4.88 -8.66 15.18
N ASN A 28 5.12 -8.15 13.96
CA ASN A 28 4.12 -8.18 12.90
C ASN A 28 4.49 -9.08 11.71
N TYR A 29 5.76 -9.45 11.53
CA TYR A 29 6.16 -10.31 10.43
C TYR A 29 5.52 -11.70 10.55
N PHE A 30 4.96 -12.20 9.45
CA PHE A 30 4.16 -13.42 9.45
C PHE A 30 5.01 -14.68 9.70
N ASP A 31 6.24 -14.72 9.19
CA ASP A 31 7.14 -15.86 9.37
C ASP A 31 7.86 -15.77 10.72
N GLN A 32 7.36 -16.54 11.69
CA GLN A 32 7.90 -16.57 13.04
C GLN A 32 9.30 -17.20 13.12
N THR A 33 9.76 -17.86 12.05
CA THR A 33 11.13 -18.39 11.97
C THR A 33 12.12 -17.36 11.47
N PHE A 34 11.66 -16.21 10.97
CA PHE A 34 12.48 -15.16 10.37
C PHE A 34 13.42 -15.71 9.29
N SER A 35 12.90 -16.52 8.36
CA SER A 35 13.71 -17.23 7.36
C SER A 35 14.79 -18.15 7.98
N GLY A 36 14.53 -18.69 9.17
CA GLY A 36 15.46 -19.52 9.94
C GLY A 36 16.52 -18.75 10.74
N LEU A 37 16.36 -17.43 10.89
CA LEU A 37 17.32 -16.56 11.57
C LEU A 37 16.96 -16.32 13.04
N ASP A 38 17.98 -16.16 13.89
CA ASP A 38 17.81 -15.65 15.25
C ASP A 38 17.71 -14.12 15.22
N TRP A 39 16.48 -13.60 15.21
CA TRP A 39 16.21 -12.17 15.13
C TRP A 39 16.74 -11.38 16.33
N ASP A 40 16.81 -11.98 17.52
CA ASP A 40 17.40 -11.35 18.71
C ASP A 40 18.93 -11.28 18.62
N LYS A 41 19.57 -12.25 17.95
CA LYS A 41 21.01 -12.21 17.64
C LYS A 41 21.34 -11.13 16.60
N ILE A 42 20.52 -11.00 15.54
CA ILE A 42 20.68 -9.94 14.53
C ILE A 42 20.62 -8.56 15.18
N LYS A 43 19.70 -8.34 16.13
CA LYS A 43 19.66 -7.11 16.93
C LYS A 43 21.00 -6.78 17.58
N LYS A 44 21.58 -7.76 18.29
CA LYS A 44 22.86 -7.60 19.01
C LYS A 44 24.04 -7.34 18.08
N GLU A 45 23.98 -7.84 16.86
CA GLU A 45 24.97 -7.59 15.80
C GLU A 45 24.91 -6.15 15.28
N PHE A 46 23.70 -5.63 15.04
CA PHE A 46 23.51 -4.30 14.43
C PHE A 46 23.55 -3.15 15.43
N GLU A 47 23.16 -3.34 16.68
CA GLU A 47 23.08 -2.28 17.70
C GLU A 47 24.41 -1.50 17.88
N PRO A 48 25.60 -2.13 17.95
CA PRO A 48 26.87 -1.40 18.01
C PRO A 48 27.19 -0.59 16.75
N ARG A 49 26.79 -1.07 15.56
CA ARG A 49 26.98 -0.36 14.28
C ARG A 49 26.08 0.87 14.21
N VAL A 50 24.83 0.74 14.67
CA VAL A 50 23.88 1.85 14.76
C VAL A 50 24.37 2.94 15.72
N LEU A 51 24.96 2.56 16.85
CA LEU A 51 25.56 3.52 17.79
C LEU A 51 26.74 4.31 17.18
N GLN A 52 27.40 3.76 16.16
CA GLN A 52 28.49 4.42 15.44
C GLN A 52 28.02 5.27 14.26
N ALA A 53 26.76 5.14 13.82
CA ALA A 53 26.22 5.90 12.71
C ALA A 53 26.26 7.42 12.98
N ALA A 54 26.96 8.14 12.10
CA ALA A 54 27.13 9.59 12.17
C ALA A 54 25.92 10.35 11.61
N THR A 55 25.26 9.79 10.60
CA THR A 55 24.12 10.40 9.89
C THR A 55 22.89 9.49 9.85
N ASP A 56 21.74 10.06 9.50
CA ASP A 56 20.48 9.30 9.35
C ASP A 56 20.53 8.42 8.09
N ALA A 57 21.16 8.88 7.01
CA ALA A 57 21.46 8.05 5.83
C ALA A 57 22.26 6.78 6.16
N GLN A 58 23.32 6.89 6.98
CA GLN A 58 24.08 5.72 7.44
C GLN A 58 23.24 4.77 8.28
N LEU A 59 22.30 5.29 9.07
CA LEU A 59 21.33 4.45 9.77
C LEU A 59 20.41 3.75 8.78
N HIS A 60 19.80 4.46 7.82
CA HIS A 60 18.87 3.88 6.84
C HIS A 60 19.53 2.72 6.08
N ASP A 61 20.80 2.85 5.71
CA ASP A 61 21.61 1.77 5.15
C ASP A 61 21.73 0.56 6.07
N LEU A 62 22.05 0.78 7.36
CA LEU A 62 22.15 -0.30 8.35
C LEU A 62 20.80 -0.99 8.58
N LEU A 63 19.69 -0.25 8.52
CA LEU A 63 18.35 -0.82 8.64
C LEU A 63 18.02 -1.66 7.40
N GLN A 64 18.32 -1.17 6.20
CA GLN A 64 18.14 -1.94 4.97
C GLN A 64 18.98 -3.22 4.98
N ASP A 65 20.25 -3.14 5.39
CA ASP A 65 21.14 -4.29 5.55
C ASP A 65 20.57 -5.33 6.53
N MET A 66 19.96 -4.86 7.64
CA MET A 66 19.34 -5.72 8.64
C MET A 66 18.14 -6.48 8.07
N ILE A 67 17.22 -5.78 7.40
CA ILE A 67 15.99 -6.40 6.86
C ILE A 67 16.28 -7.27 5.63
N ASN A 68 17.31 -6.94 4.84
CA ASN A 68 17.76 -7.76 3.71
C ASN A 68 18.19 -9.17 4.13
N ARG A 69 18.58 -9.38 5.40
CA ARG A 69 18.90 -10.72 5.92
C ARG A 69 17.71 -11.68 5.81
N LEU A 70 16.47 -11.17 5.87
CA LEU A 70 15.26 -12.00 5.77
C LEU A 70 15.05 -12.58 4.37
N ASP A 71 15.68 -11.99 3.34
CA ASP A 71 15.60 -12.41 1.93
C ASP A 71 14.17 -12.66 1.44
N ARG A 72 13.33 -11.62 1.56
CA ARG A 72 11.94 -11.60 1.10
C ARG A 72 11.62 -10.27 0.43
N SER A 73 10.67 -10.30 -0.50
CA SER A 73 10.10 -9.08 -1.11
C SER A 73 9.37 -8.22 -0.07
N HIS A 74 8.99 -7.00 -0.48
CA HIS A 74 8.25 -6.04 0.35
C HIS A 74 8.94 -5.65 1.66
N PHE A 75 10.27 -5.79 1.73
CA PHE A 75 11.11 -5.21 2.77
C PHE A 75 11.90 -4.04 2.20
N ALA A 76 11.56 -2.83 2.59
CA ALA A 76 12.30 -1.64 2.20
C ALA A 76 12.33 -0.62 3.34
N VAL A 77 13.49 0.03 3.49
CA VAL A 77 13.61 1.32 4.16
C VAL A 77 13.66 2.34 3.05
N ILE A 78 12.63 3.16 2.95
CA ILE A 78 12.51 4.23 1.96
C ILE A 78 12.96 5.51 2.67
N PRO A 79 14.22 5.94 2.47
CA PRO A 79 14.73 7.16 3.07
C PRO A 79 14.04 8.39 2.46
N PRO A 80 13.83 9.48 3.22
CA PRO A 80 13.48 10.76 2.61
C PRO A 80 14.58 11.24 1.65
N GLU A 81 15.82 10.77 1.83
CA GLU A 81 16.95 11.07 0.95
C GLU A 81 16.88 10.37 -0.42
N VAL A 82 15.99 9.39 -0.65
CA VAL A 82 15.97 8.62 -1.91
C VAL A 82 15.70 9.51 -3.12
N TYR A 83 14.86 10.54 -2.97
CA TYR A 83 14.58 11.52 -4.02
C TYR A 83 15.83 12.35 -4.35
N GLN A 84 16.62 12.69 -3.33
CA GLN A 84 17.90 13.37 -3.52
C GLN A 84 18.96 12.44 -4.15
N ALA A 85 18.89 11.14 -3.87
CA ALA A 85 19.85 10.17 -4.38
C ALA A 85 19.73 9.93 -5.89
N ILE A 86 18.52 9.98 -6.44
CA ILE A 86 18.31 9.94 -7.91
C ILE A 86 18.91 11.20 -8.55
N GLU A 87 18.71 12.37 -7.96
CA GLU A 87 19.35 13.61 -8.43
C GLU A 87 20.87 13.58 -8.31
N ASN A 88 21.41 13.03 -7.22
CA ASN A 88 22.85 12.87 -7.05
C ASN A 88 23.43 11.86 -8.06
N ALA A 89 22.76 10.73 -8.29
CA ALA A 89 23.17 9.74 -9.29
C ALA A 89 23.16 10.32 -10.71
N LYS A 90 22.20 11.18 -11.04
CA LYS A 90 22.19 11.95 -12.29
C LYS A 90 23.42 12.88 -12.38
N ALA A 91 23.71 13.63 -11.32
CA ALA A 91 24.86 14.54 -11.26
C ALA A 91 26.20 13.81 -11.38
N GLU A 92 26.36 12.67 -10.69
CA GLU A 92 27.56 11.83 -10.75
C GLU A 92 27.74 11.19 -12.13
N ALA A 93 26.67 10.66 -12.73
CA ALA A 93 26.72 10.12 -14.08
C ALA A 93 27.13 11.18 -15.11
N LYS A 94 26.66 12.43 -14.94
CA LYS A 94 27.07 13.57 -15.76
C LYS A 94 28.56 13.89 -15.57
N ALA A 95 29.03 14.00 -14.33
CA ALA A 95 30.43 14.33 -14.04
C ALA A 95 31.42 13.25 -14.53
N GLU A 96 31.07 11.97 -14.45
CA GLU A 96 31.92 10.87 -14.91
C GLU A 96 32.05 10.84 -16.45
N GLU A 97 30.95 11.16 -17.15
CA GLU A 97 30.91 11.32 -18.60
C GLU A 97 31.75 12.53 -19.04
N GLU A 98 31.62 13.67 -18.36
CA GLU A 98 32.44 14.87 -18.60
C GLU A 98 33.93 14.59 -18.40
N LYS A 99 34.31 13.85 -17.35
CA LYS A 99 35.70 13.42 -17.13
C LYS A 99 36.21 12.51 -18.25
N ARG A 100 35.39 11.59 -18.77
CA ARG A 100 35.76 10.73 -19.91
C ARG A 100 35.90 11.50 -21.21
N GLN A 101 34.99 12.44 -21.46
CA GLN A 101 35.05 13.31 -22.64
C GLN A 101 36.27 14.24 -22.58
N ALA A 102 36.62 14.74 -21.38
CA ALA A 102 37.85 15.48 -21.15
C ALA A 102 39.11 14.60 -21.31
N ALA A 103 39.08 13.35 -20.83
CA ALA A 103 40.17 12.39 -21.01
C ALA A 103 40.31 11.86 -22.46
N GLY A 104 39.24 11.97 -23.26
CA GLY A 104 39.20 11.58 -24.68
C GLY A 104 39.42 12.75 -25.66
N LYS A 105 39.46 14.00 -25.19
CA LYS A 105 39.74 15.19 -25.98
C LYS A 105 41.09 15.81 -25.59
N GLU A 106 42.18 15.14 -25.94
CA GLU A 106 43.35 15.88 -26.42
C GLU A 106 43.14 16.10 -27.93
N ASN A 107 42.98 17.37 -28.32
CA ASN A 107 42.61 17.89 -29.65
C ASN A 107 41.11 18.06 -29.94
N SER A 108 40.51 19.12 -29.42
CA SER A 108 40.03 20.26 -30.24
C SER A 108 39.22 21.22 -29.36
N GLU A 109 39.69 22.46 -29.25
CA GLU A 109 38.95 23.59 -28.65
C GLU A 109 37.74 23.97 -29.52
N GLY A 110 36.63 24.35 -28.87
CA GLY A 110 35.46 24.92 -29.54
C GLY A 110 34.15 24.89 -28.74
N GLU A 111 33.92 25.98 -28.01
CA GLU A 111 32.66 26.71 -27.72
C GLU A 111 31.55 26.18 -26.77
N GLU A 112 30.98 27.19 -26.09
CA GLU A 112 30.00 27.29 -24.98
C GLU A 112 28.55 26.91 -25.43
N ALA A 113 27.50 26.77 -24.60
CA ALA A 113 27.19 27.20 -23.24
C ALA A 113 26.17 26.21 -22.63
N ALA A 114 26.26 25.93 -21.33
CA ALA A 114 25.20 25.26 -20.57
C ALA A 114 24.41 26.32 -19.80
N GLU A 115 23.14 26.53 -20.15
CA GLU A 115 22.21 27.27 -19.31
C GLU A 115 21.93 26.44 -18.05
N GLU A 116 22.29 26.98 -16.88
CA GLU A 116 21.83 26.48 -15.59
C GLU A 116 20.32 26.73 -15.49
N MET A 117 19.52 25.66 -15.50
CA MET A 117 18.08 25.74 -15.24
C MET A 117 17.83 25.64 -13.75
N GLU A 118 17.31 26.74 -13.20
CA GLU A 118 16.78 26.87 -11.85
C GLU A 118 15.52 25.98 -11.72
N PHE A 119 15.50 25.11 -10.71
CA PHE A 119 14.36 24.26 -10.38
C PHE A 119 13.29 25.08 -9.67
N ASP A 120 12.12 25.27 -10.27
CA ASP A 120 10.98 25.90 -9.62
C ASP A 120 9.88 24.88 -9.32
N SER A 121 9.70 24.61 -8.03
CA SER A 121 8.76 23.62 -7.52
C SER A 121 7.33 24.18 -7.52
N ALA A 122 6.53 23.98 -8.57
CA ALA A 122 5.07 24.13 -8.48
C ALA A 122 4.27 23.54 -9.67
N ASP A 123 3.60 22.40 -9.43
CA ASP A 123 2.22 22.02 -9.79
C ASP A 123 2.14 20.49 -10.01
N TYR A 124 2.04 19.73 -8.91
CA TYR A 124 2.15 18.27 -8.87
C TYR A 124 0.91 17.49 -9.35
N SER A 125 -0.18 18.19 -9.70
CA SER A 125 -1.45 17.53 -10.05
C SER A 125 -1.52 17.00 -11.49
N ALA A 126 -0.63 17.45 -12.39
CA ALA A 126 -0.57 17.00 -13.78
C ALA A 126 0.85 16.53 -14.14
N LYS A 127 1.03 15.23 -14.41
CA LYS A 127 2.31 14.70 -14.89
C LYS A 127 2.52 15.06 -16.36
N TYR A 128 3.60 15.76 -16.67
CA TYR A 128 4.05 16.02 -18.04
C TYR A 128 5.21 15.09 -18.37
N GLY A 129 5.27 14.62 -19.62
CA GLY A 129 6.27 13.67 -20.07
C GLY A 129 6.20 13.45 -21.58
N ILE A 130 6.92 12.45 -22.09
CA ILE A 130 7.00 12.20 -23.53
C ILE A 130 6.12 11.04 -24.03
N GLY A 131 5.55 10.23 -23.12
CA GLY A 131 4.62 9.15 -23.46
C GLY A 131 5.28 7.92 -24.07
N ILE A 132 6.32 7.38 -23.44
CA ILE A 132 6.92 6.07 -23.78
C ILE A 132 6.94 5.16 -22.56
N ASP A 133 6.86 3.85 -22.79
CA ASP A 133 7.12 2.83 -21.76
C ASP A 133 8.48 2.16 -22.05
N LEU A 134 9.27 1.95 -21.00
CA LEU A 134 10.60 1.33 -21.06
C LEU A 134 10.60 -0.05 -20.39
N ARG A 135 11.44 -0.95 -20.92
CA ARG A 135 11.81 -2.19 -20.25
C ARG A 135 13.31 -2.41 -20.34
N LEU A 136 13.85 -3.11 -19.34
CA LEU A 136 15.23 -3.58 -19.39
C LEU A 136 15.27 -4.92 -20.13
N LEU A 137 15.54 -4.89 -21.43
CA LEU A 137 15.71 -6.09 -22.27
C LEU A 137 17.19 -6.29 -22.56
N GLU A 138 17.74 -7.46 -22.26
CA GLU A 138 19.17 -7.75 -22.45
C GLU A 138 20.10 -6.70 -21.79
N ASN A 139 19.72 -6.20 -20.60
CA ASN A 139 20.39 -5.10 -19.87
C ASN A 139 20.42 -3.74 -20.62
N GLN A 140 19.54 -3.54 -21.60
CA GLN A 140 19.38 -2.28 -22.31
C GLN A 140 17.99 -1.68 -22.05
N PHE A 141 17.91 -0.36 -21.92
CA PHE A 141 16.63 0.34 -21.80
C PHE A 141 15.97 0.42 -23.17
N VAL A 142 15.08 -0.52 -23.45
CA VAL A 142 14.38 -0.62 -24.74
C VAL A 142 13.02 0.05 -24.64
N ILE A 143 12.69 0.86 -25.65
CA ILE A 143 11.35 1.43 -25.82
C ILE A 143 10.40 0.32 -26.24
N THR A 144 9.51 -0.08 -25.34
CA THR A 144 8.55 -1.17 -25.60
C THR A 144 7.21 -0.64 -26.09
N ARG A 145 6.92 0.64 -25.83
CA ARG A 145 5.70 1.29 -26.30
C ARG A 145 5.91 2.78 -26.50
N VAL A 146 5.24 3.31 -27.52
CA VAL A 146 5.08 4.76 -27.75
C VAL A 146 3.57 5.03 -27.72
N GLU A 147 3.13 5.92 -26.83
CA GLU A 147 1.72 6.23 -26.65
C GLU A 147 1.18 7.03 -27.86
N ALA A 148 -0.02 6.69 -28.33
CA ALA A 148 -0.64 7.38 -29.45
C ALA A 148 -0.98 8.84 -29.12
N ASN A 149 -0.62 9.74 -30.04
CA ASN A 149 -0.65 11.19 -29.97
C ASN A 149 0.30 11.82 -28.92
N SER A 150 1.27 11.06 -28.43
CA SER A 150 2.27 11.56 -27.48
C SER A 150 3.33 12.45 -28.14
N ALA A 151 4.09 13.18 -27.33
CA ALA A 151 5.22 13.96 -27.80
C ALA A 151 6.31 13.07 -28.46
N ALA A 152 6.54 11.87 -27.92
CA ALA A 152 7.47 10.92 -28.51
C ALA A 152 7.02 10.41 -29.88
N GLU A 153 5.72 10.12 -30.06
CA GLU A 153 5.17 9.73 -31.36
C GLU A 153 5.34 10.85 -32.39
N LYS A 154 4.99 12.09 -32.01
CA LYS A 154 5.15 13.28 -32.85
C LYS A 154 6.60 13.53 -33.25
N ALA A 155 7.55 13.22 -32.35
CA ALA A 155 8.98 13.32 -32.61
C ALA A 155 9.53 12.17 -33.49
N GLY A 156 8.74 11.13 -33.75
CA GLY A 156 9.14 9.98 -34.57
C GLY A 156 9.96 8.92 -33.82
N VAL A 157 9.86 8.90 -32.49
CA VAL A 157 10.41 7.83 -31.64
C VAL A 157 9.70 6.50 -31.94
N LYS A 158 10.44 5.39 -31.96
CA LYS A 158 9.91 4.07 -32.32
C LYS A 158 10.20 3.00 -31.27
N THR A 159 9.36 1.97 -31.25
CA THR A 159 9.55 0.76 -30.45
C THR A 159 10.80 -0.02 -30.88
N GLY A 160 11.42 -0.72 -29.94
CA GLY A 160 12.63 -1.52 -30.14
C GLY A 160 13.94 -0.74 -30.19
N TRP A 161 13.88 0.59 -30.21
CA TRP A 161 15.07 1.43 -30.04
C TRP A 161 15.56 1.39 -28.59
N VAL A 162 16.88 1.45 -28.41
CA VAL A 162 17.51 1.51 -27.09
C VAL A 162 17.72 2.98 -26.74
N VAL A 163 17.32 3.38 -25.53
CA VAL A 163 17.63 4.70 -24.98
C VAL A 163 19.03 4.63 -24.38
N GLU A 164 19.96 5.40 -24.96
CA GLU A 164 21.36 5.45 -24.53
C GLU A 164 21.56 6.58 -23.52
N LYS A 165 20.98 7.76 -23.80
CA LYS A 165 21.05 8.94 -22.92
C LYS A 165 19.72 9.68 -22.85
N ILE A 166 19.46 10.29 -21.70
CA ILE A 166 18.42 11.30 -21.51
C ILE A 166 19.11 12.57 -21.02
N ASN A 167 19.01 13.65 -21.79
CA ASN A 167 19.87 14.82 -21.69
C ASN A 167 21.34 14.37 -21.72
N ASP A 168 22.13 14.79 -20.74
CA ASP A 168 23.55 14.44 -20.63
C ASP A 168 23.79 13.12 -19.87
N VAL A 169 22.74 12.46 -19.36
CA VAL A 169 22.87 11.30 -18.48
C VAL A 169 22.86 9.99 -19.29
N SER A 170 23.97 9.25 -19.23
CA SER A 170 24.07 7.89 -19.78
C SER A 170 23.29 6.89 -18.94
N LEU A 171 22.33 6.18 -19.55
CA LEU A 171 21.54 5.17 -18.86
C LEU A 171 22.35 3.92 -18.51
N ALA A 172 23.38 3.60 -19.30
CA ALA A 172 24.30 2.51 -18.99
C ALA A 172 25.14 2.82 -17.73
N GLU A 173 25.62 4.06 -17.60
CA GLU A 173 26.35 4.48 -16.40
C GLU A 173 25.40 4.61 -15.20
N LEU A 174 24.19 5.13 -15.38
CA LEU A 174 23.16 5.15 -14.33
C LEU A 174 22.89 3.74 -13.79
N LEU A 175 22.67 2.77 -14.67
CA LEU A 175 22.47 1.37 -14.28
C LEU A 175 23.66 0.84 -13.47
N LYS A 176 24.89 1.11 -13.92
CA LYS A 176 26.11 0.70 -13.21
C LYS A 176 26.22 1.35 -11.83
N GLN A 177 25.92 2.65 -11.70
CA GLN A 177 25.96 3.35 -10.42
C GLN A 177 24.89 2.81 -9.46
N ILE A 178 23.69 2.54 -9.95
CA ILE A 178 22.63 1.93 -9.15
C ILE A 178 23.02 0.52 -8.71
N GLU A 179 23.70 -0.26 -9.56
CA GLU A 179 24.21 -1.57 -9.17
C GLU A 179 25.27 -1.48 -8.06
N ILE A 180 26.17 -0.50 -8.13
CA ILE A 180 27.21 -0.29 -7.12
C ILE A 180 26.59 0.10 -5.76
N HIS A 181 25.67 1.06 -5.75
CA HIS A 181 25.13 1.65 -4.51
C HIS A 181 23.93 0.89 -3.96
N TYR A 182 23.08 0.38 -4.85
CA TYR A 182 21.77 -0.20 -4.53
C TYR A 182 21.61 -1.64 -5.00
N GLY A 183 22.65 -2.29 -5.56
CA GLY A 183 22.59 -3.70 -5.97
C GLY A 183 22.24 -4.69 -4.84
N LYS A 184 22.34 -4.24 -3.58
CA LYS A 184 21.85 -4.96 -2.39
C LYS A 184 20.32 -4.99 -2.26
N ILE A 185 19.61 -4.09 -2.92
CA ILE A 185 18.14 -4.06 -2.95
C ILE A 185 17.65 -5.10 -3.95
N ARG A 186 16.84 -6.04 -3.46
CA ARG A 186 16.27 -7.11 -4.27
C ARG A 186 15.52 -6.51 -5.45
N ASN A 187 15.78 -7.04 -6.65
CA ASN A 187 15.09 -6.69 -7.89
C ASN A 187 15.12 -5.19 -8.29
N ILE A 188 16.03 -4.38 -7.74
CA ILE A 188 16.16 -2.95 -8.07
C ILE A 188 16.22 -2.67 -9.59
N LYS A 189 16.92 -3.52 -10.35
CA LYS A 189 17.02 -3.40 -11.82
C LYS A 189 15.67 -3.50 -12.53
N LYS A 190 14.72 -4.24 -11.97
CA LYS A 190 13.40 -4.46 -12.59
C LYS A 190 12.53 -3.21 -12.53
N HIS A 191 12.66 -2.43 -11.47
CA HIS A 191 11.90 -1.19 -11.28
C HIS A 191 12.56 0.02 -11.95
N LEU A 192 13.85 -0.08 -12.26
CA LEU A 192 14.62 1.02 -12.84
C LEU A 192 14.02 1.64 -14.12
N PRO A 193 13.41 0.90 -15.06
CA PRO A 193 12.74 1.51 -16.21
C PRO A 193 11.62 2.49 -15.82
N ASP A 194 10.84 2.18 -14.79
CA ASP A 194 9.77 3.05 -14.30
C ASP A 194 10.33 4.28 -13.58
N GLU A 195 11.38 4.10 -12.77
CA GLU A 195 12.13 5.20 -12.14
C GLU A 195 12.73 6.16 -13.20
N VAL A 196 13.35 5.63 -14.25
CA VAL A 196 13.86 6.44 -15.36
C VAL A 196 12.72 7.20 -16.05
N ALA A 197 11.58 6.56 -16.27
CA ALA A 197 10.42 7.23 -16.84
C ALA A 197 9.93 8.38 -15.95
N ASP A 198 9.83 8.13 -14.64
CA ASP A 198 9.25 9.08 -13.71
C ASP A 198 10.15 10.27 -13.37
N TYR A 199 11.46 10.05 -13.28
CA TYR A 199 12.39 11.10 -12.89
C TYR A 199 13.15 11.74 -14.06
N MET A 200 13.19 11.11 -15.24
CA MET A 200 13.99 11.62 -16.38
C MET A 200 13.13 11.95 -17.60
N LEU A 201 12.17 11.08 -17.94
CA LEU A 201 11.29 11.32 -19.08
C LEU A 201 10.15 12.27 -18.73
N ASN A 202 9.60 12.14 -17.52
CA ASN A 202 8.60 13.02 -16.97
C ASN A 202 9.26 14.23 -16.29
N GLY A 203 8.51 15.31 -16.10
CA GLY A 203 9.03 16.55 -15.53
C GLY A 203 8.07 17.71 -15.71
N GLU A 204 8.61 18.93 -15.67
CA GLU A 204 7.82 20.16 -15.71
C GLU A 204 7.10 20.38 -17.05
N LYS A 205 5.98 21.10 -16.98
CA LYS A 205 5.22 21.54 -18.14
C LYS A 205 6.10 22.31 -19.12
N ASN A 206 5.95 22.01 -20.42
CA ASN A 206 6.63 22.70 -21.52
C ASN A 206 8.17 22.62 -21.52
N SER A 207 8.78 21.90 -20.57
CA SER A 207 10.22 21.61 -20.57
C SER A 207 10.59 20.66 -21.71
N PHE A 208 11.87 20.59 -22.06
CA PHE A 208 12.38 19.71 -23.12
C PHE A 208 13.32 18.66 -22.55
N ILE A 209 13.37 17.51 -23.21
CA ILE A 209 14.46 16.55 -23.05
C ILE A 209 15.17 16.32 -24.37
N THR A 210 16.44 15.97 -24.29
CA THR A 210 17.21 15.41 -25.40
C THR A 210 17.27 13.90 -25.23
N LEU A 211 16.62 13.15 -26.10
CA LEU A 211 16.60 11.68 -26.06
C LEU A 211 17.59 11.13 -27.10
N SER A 212 18.70 10.56 -26.64
CA SER A 212 19.66 9.84 -27.48
C SER A 212 19.30 8.35 -27.54
N VAL A 213 19.11 7.83 -28.74
CA VAL A 213 18.70 6.44 -28.96
C VAL A 213 19.54 5.73 -30.00
N SER A 214 19.69 4.42 -29.88
CA SER A 214 20.27 3.57 -30.93
C SER A 214 19.17 2.72 -31.61
N SER A 215 19.12 2.82 -32.93
CA SER A 215 18.14 2.09 -33.76
C SER A 215 18.56 0.64 -34.04
N GLU A 216 17.79 -0.08 -34.86
CA GLU A 216 18.07 -1.48 -35.27
C GLU A 216 19.50 -1.67 -35.81
N ALA A 217 19.99 -0.74 -36.64
CA ALA A 217 21.31 -0.82 -37.25
C ALA A 217 22.44 -0.28 -36.34
N GLY A 218 22.15 0.01 -35.06
CA GLY A 218 23.10 0.66 -34.14
C GLY A 218 23.35 2.14 -34.47
N GLN A 219 22.62 2.71 -35.43
CA GLN A 219 22.73 4.13 -35.77
C GLN A 219 22.18 4.97 -34.61
N ALA A 220 23.02 5.85 -34.08
CA ALA A 220 22.65 6.84 -33.09
C ALA A 220 21.72 7.90 -33.70
N LYS A 221 20.68 8.25 -32.96
CA LYS A 221 19.73 9.32 -33.28
C LYS A 221 19.45 10.13 -32.03
N GLU A 222 19.20 11.41 -32.22
CA GLU A 222 18.89 12.34 -31.13
C GLU A 222 17.58 13.05 -31.41
N PHE A 223 16.74 13.17 -30.37
CA PHE A 223 15.44 13.81 -30.44
C PHE A 223 15.32 14.86 -29.34
N LYS A 224 15.09 16.11 -29.71
CA LYS A 224 14.64 17.14 -28.76
C LYS A 224 13.11 17.05 -28.66
N VAL A 225 12.61 16.58 -27.52
CA VAL A 225 11.18 16.31 -27.30
C VAL A 225 10.65 17.20 -26.20
N GLN A 226 9.55 17.91 -26.47
CA GLN A 226 8.86 18.70 -25.45
C GLN A 226 8.01 17.78 -24.58
N ARG A 227 8.05 17.96 -23.25
CA ARG A 227 7.14 17.27 -22.33
C ARG A 227 5.73 17.84 -22.48
N GLU A 228 4.78 16.96 -22.77
CA GLU A 228 3.36 17.27 -22.88
C GLU A 228 2.57 16.60 -21.76
N ARG A 229 1.32 17.02 -21.53
CA ARG A 229 0.47 16.44 -20.50
C ARG A 229 0.21 14.96 -20.80
N LEU A 230 0.57 14.08 -19.87
CA LEU A 230 0.29 12.65 -20.01
C LEU A 230 -1.20 12.35 -19.77
N LYS A 231 -1.67 11.26 -20.38
CA LYS A 231 -3.02 10.73 -20.14
C LYS A 231 -3.03 9.95 -18.82
N GLY A 232 -3.76 10.44 -17.85
CA GLY A 232 -3.86 9.83 -16.52
C GLY A 232 -4.27 10.84 -15.47
N GLU A 233 -4.18 10.42 -14.21
CA GLU A 233 -4.44 11.27 -13.07
C GLU A 233 -3.51 10.93 -11.91
N THR A 234 -3.19 11.94 -11.11
CA THR A 234 -2.43 11.76 -9.87
C THR A 234 -3.33 11.11 -8.81
N ILE A 235 -2.81 10.09 -8.13
CA ILE A 235 -3.51 9.30 -7.13
C ILE A 235 -2.63 9.08 -5.90
N SER A 236 -3.24 8.76 -4.77
CA SER A 236 -2.52 8.27 -3.58
C SER A 236 -2.84 6.80 -3.36
N ILE A 237 -1.79 6.01 -3.12
CA ILE A 237 -1.88 4.61 -2.70
C ILE A 237 -1.56 4.42 -1.21
N GLY A 238 -1.11 5.49 -0.53
CA GLY A 238 -0.89 5.48 0.91
C GLY A 238 -0.29 6.79 1.47
N GLN A 239 -0.30 6.99 2.80
CA GLN A 239 0.06 8.25 3.49
C GLN A 239 1.57 8.44 3.49
N ASN A 240 2.27 7.32 3.45
CA ASN A 240 3.72 7.22 3.52
C ASN A 240 4.32 7.00 2.12
N TYR A 241 3.51 7.15 1.07
CA TYR A 241 3.96 7.04 -0.31
C TYR A 241 3.82 8.39 -1.01
N PRO A 242 4.72 8.71 -1.96
CA PRO A 242 4.51 9.83 -2.84
C PRO A 242 3.21 9.62 -3.64
N GLU A 243 2.69 10.71 -4.20
CA GLU A 243 1.61 10.59 -5.16
C GLU A 243 2.08 9.81 -6.39
N GLU A 244 1.24 8.88 -6.83
CA GLU A 244 1.46 8.02 -7.98
C GLU A 244 0.67 8.55 -9.18
N PHE A 245 1.06 8.17 -10.40
CA PHE A 245 0.31 8.57 -11.60
C PHE A 245 -0.39 7.36 -12.22
N LEU A 246 -1.72 7.37 -12.12
CA LEU A 246 -2.57 6.34 -12.69
C LEU A 246 -2.70 6.55 -14.19
N LYS A 247 -2.10 5.65 -14.97
CA LYS A 247 -2.37 5.46 -16.39
C LYS A 247 -3.46 4.39 -16.52
N PHE A 248 -4.52 4.73 -17.25
CA PHE A 248 -5.60 3.79 -17.57
C PHE A 248 -5.99 3.96 -19.04
N GLU A 249 -6.12 2.85 -19.75
CA GLU A 249 -6.52 2.80 -21.15
C GLU A 249 -7.55 1.70 -21.37
N ALA A 250 -8.59 2.02 -22.13
CA ALA A 250 -9.52 1.04 -22.66
C ALA A 250 -9.75 1.34 -24.14
N ALA A 251 -9.78 0.29 -24.97
CA ALA A 251 -9.96 0.43 -26.40
C ALA A 251 -10.60 -0.83 -27.01
N SER A 252 -11.25 -0.66 -28.16
CA SER A 252 -11.59 -1.77 -29.06
C SER A 252 -10.40 -2.03 -30.00
N LEU A 253 -9.78 -3.21 -29.92
CA LEU A 253 -8.73 -3.62 -30.88
C LEU A 253 -9.34 -4.16 -32.18
N SER A 254 -10.56 -4.68 -32.10
CA SER A 254 -11.36 -5.12 -33.24
C SER A 254 -12.85 -5.13 -32.87
N GLU A 255 -13.70 -5.51 -33.82
CA GLU A 255 -15.12 -5.78 -33.55
C GLU A 255 -15.33 -6.79 -32.42
N GLN A 256 -14.43 -7.78 -32.28
CA GLN A 256 -14.60 -8.89 -31.35
C GLN A 256 -13.74 -8.79 -30.08
N THR A 257 -12.70 -7.94 -30.08
CA THR A 257 -11.71 -7.91 -28.99
C THR A 257 -11.61 -6.52 -28.38
N GLY A 258 -11.87 -6.44 -27.08
CA GLY A 258 -11.58 -5.28 -26.24
C GLY A 258 -10.21 -5.39 -25.58
N TYR A 259 -9.71 -4.27 -25.09
CA TYR A 259 -8.43 -4.15 -24.42
C TYR A 259 -8.52 -3.17 -23.25
N ILE A 260 -7.94 -3.54 -22.12
CA ILE A 260 -7.85 -2.71 -20.91
C ILE A 260 -6.41 -2.79 -20.39
N LYS A 261 -5.78 -1.64 -20.13
CA LYS A 261 -4.46 -1.54 -19.51
C LYS A 261 -4.50 -0.56 -18.35
N PHE A 262 -3.85 -0.91 -17.25
CA PHE A 262 -3.61 0.01 -16.14
C PHE A 262 -2.31 -0.35 -15.42
N ASN A 263 -1.60 0.66 -14.91
CA ASN A 263 -0.27 0.48 -14.32
C ASN A 263 -0.27 0.17 -12.83
N ILE A 264 -1.38 0.40 -12.11
CA ILE A 264 -1.41 0.24 -10.65
C ILE A 264 -2.80 -0.10 -10.12
N PHE A 265 -2.89 -0.98 -9.13
CA PHE A 265 -4.12 -1.28 -8.42
C PHE A 265 -4.42 -0.17 -7.41
N ALA A 266 -5.22 0.80 -7.81
CA ALA A 266 -5.68 1.89 -6.96
C ALA A 266 -7.21 1.96 -6.93
N LEU A 267 -7.78 2.60 -5.91
CA LEU A 267 -9.24 2.71 -5.77
C LEU A 267 -9.93 3.30 -7.01
N PRO A 268 -9.42 4.37 -7.66
CA PRO A 268 -10.05 4.92 -8.86
C PRO A 268 -10.12 3.95 -10.05
N VAL A 269 -9.29 2.89 -10.06
CA VAL A 269 -9.33 1.87 -11.13
C VAL A 269 -10.65 1.12 -11.13
N ILE A 270 -11.30 0.94 -9.98
CA ILE A 270 -12.57 0.20 -9.88
C ILE A 270 -13.64 0.83 -10.79
N GLU A 271 -13.78 2.16 -10.72
CA GLU A 271 -14.76 2.89 -11.53
C GLU A 271 -14.39 2.85 -13.02
N LYS A 272 -13.13 3.16 -13.36
CA LYS A 272 -12.66 3.15 -14.76
C LYS A 272 -12.79 1.77 -15.39
N PHE A 273 -12.48 0.73 -14.64
CA PHE A 273 -12.60 -0.66 -15.07
C PHE A 273 -14.06 -1.06 -15.29
N CYS A 274 -14.98 -0.65 -14.40
CA CYS A 274 -16.41 -0.85 -14.57
C CYS A 274 -16.95 -0.15 -15.83
N ALA A 275 -16.52 1.10 -16.07
CA ALA A 275 -16.87 1.86 -17.27
C ALA A 275 -16.35 1.16 -18.55
N ALA A 276 -15.07 0.76 -18.56
CA ALA A 276 -14.46 0.04 -19.66
C ALA A 276 -15.15 -1.30 -19.95
N LEU A 277 -15.47 -2.08 -18.91
CA LEU A 277 -16.24 -3.32 -19.08
C LEU A 277 -17.65 -3.09 -19.60
N THR A 278 -18.28 -1.96 -19.25
CA THR A 278 -19.61 -1.60 -19.77
C THR A 278 -19.54 -1.27 -21.25
N GLU A 279 -18.52 -0.53 -21.69
CA GLU A 279 -18.28 -0.21 -23.10
C GLU A 279 -17.92 -1.45 -23.91
N LEU A 280 -17.07 -2.32 -23.36
CA LEU A 280 -16.55 -3.52 -24.01
C LEU A 280 -17.42 -4.77 -23.80
N LYS A 281 -18.61 -4.63 -23.19
CA LYS A 281 -19.46 -5.76 -22.77
C LYS A 281 -19.83 -6.72 -23.89
N ASP A 282 -19.98 -6.21 -25.12
CA ASP A 282 -20.41 -6.96 -26.31
C ASP A 282 -19.22 -7.59 -27.06
N LYS A 283 -17.98 -7.30 -26.63
CA LYS A 283 -16.79 -7.94 -27.17
C LYS A 283 -16.76 -9.40 -26.76
N ARG A 284 -16.43 -10.27 -27.71
CA ARG A 284 -16.25 -11.72 -27.50
C ARG A 284 -15.11 -12.01 -26.52
N ALA A 285 -14.04 -11.20 -26.57
CA ALA A 285 -12.90 -11.32 -25.67
C ALA A 285 -12.43 -9.94 -25.18
N ILE A 286 -11.87 -9.90 -23.98
CA ILE A 286 -11.14 -8.74 -23.46
C ILE A 286 -9.72 -9.20 -23.07
N ILE A 287 -8.74 -8.45 -23.56
CA ILE A 287 -7.35 -8.54 -23.12
C ILE A 287 -7.14 -7.55 -21.97
N ILE A 288 -6.61 -8.02 -20.84
CA ILE A 288 -6.23 -7.17 -19.71
C ILE A 288 -4.70 -7.15 -19.63
N ASP A 289 -4.09 -6.01 -19.93
CA ASP A 289 -2.63 -5.86 -19.92
C ASP A 289 -2.14 -5.36 -18.55
N LEU A 290 -1.47 -6.25 -17.81
CA LEU A 290 -0.85 -6.02 -16.50
C LEU A 290 0.68 -5.93 -16.59
N ARG A 291 1.25 -5.87 -17.80
CA ARG A 291 2.70 -5.68 -17.99
C ARG A 291 3.14 -4.36 -17.38
N GLY A 292 4.14 -4.41 -16.50
CA GLY A 292 4.63 -3.27 -15.72
C GLY A 292 3.73 -2.84 -14.57
N ASN A 293 2.72 -3.64 -14.21
CA ASN A 293 1.87 -3.31 -13.09
C ASN A 293 2.50 -3.75 -11.77
N THR A 294 2.90 -2.81 -10.93
CA THR A 294 3.63 -3.07 -9.67
C THR A 294 2.73 -3.53 -8.52
N GLY A 295 1.42 -3.68 -8.75
CA GLY A 295 0.44 -4.04 -7.75
C GLY A 295 -0.23 -2.83 -7.14
N GLY A 296 -0.42 -2.82 -5.82
CA GLY A 296 -1.10 -1.74 -5.10
C GLY A 296 -2.10 -2.27 -4.06
N ILE A 297 -3.25 -1.59 -3.96
CA ILE A 297 -4.29 -1.87 -2.96
C ILE A 297 -4.95 -3.22 -3.26
N ILE A 298 -4.76 -4.18 -2.36
CA ILE A 298 -5.21 -5.57 -2.50
C ILE A 298 -6.74 -5.64 -2.64
N GLU A 299 -7.49 -4.80 -1.93
CA GLU A 299 -8.95 -4.78 -1.94
C GLU A 299 -9.53 -4.49 -3.33
N THR A 300 -8.81 -3.71 -4.14
CA THR A 300 -9.19 -3.41 -5.52
C THR A 300 -9.34 -4.70 -6.34
N LEU A 301 -8.43 -5.67 -6.14
CA LEU A 301 -8.42 -6.89 -6.94
C LEU A 301 -9.65 -7.78 -6.67
N ILE A 302 -10.18 -7.78 -5.44
CA ILE A 302 -11.43 -8.48 -5.09
C ILE A 302 -12.61 -7.88 -5.87
N GLY A 303 -12.67 -6.55 -5.92
CA GLY A 303 -13.67 -5.80 -6.68
C GLY A 303 -13.62 -6.11 -8.17
N LEU A 304 -12.43 -5.99 -8.78
CA LEU A 304 -12.22 -6.28 -10.20
C LEU A 304 -12.53 -7.75 -10.52
N GLY A 305 -12.11 -8.69 -9.67
CA GLY A 305 -12.34 -10.13 -9.87
C GLY A 305 -13.83 -10.45 -9.92
N GLY A 306 -14.63 -9.83 -9.05
CA GLY A 306 -16.09 -9.96 -9.04
C GLY A 306 -16.77 -9.48 -10.33
N MET A 307 -16.20 -8.48 -11.01
CA MET A 307 -16.69 -7.99 -12.30
C MET A 307 -16.34 -8.91 -13.48
N LEU A 308 -15.37 -9.81 -13.29
CA LEU A 308 -14.90 -10.72 -14.32
C LEU A 308 -15.48 -12.12 -14.22
N THR A 309 -16.22 -12.45 -13.17
CA THR A 309 -16.69 -13.81 -12.92
C THR A 309 -18.20 -13.92 -12.81
N GLU A 310 -18.77 -15.01 -13.32
CA GLU A 310 -20.20 -15.32 -13.18
C GLU A 310 -20.57 -15.86 -11.80
N LYS A 311 -19.63 -16.54 -11.14
CA LYS A 311 -19.79 -17.14 -9.82
C LYS A 311 -18.68 -16.64 -8.90
N SER A 312 -18.92 -16.62 -7.59
CA SER A 312 -17.87 -16.27 -6.66
C SER A 312 -16.66 -17.20 -6.83
N ILE A 313 -15.46 -16.63 -6.93
CA ILE A 313 -14.21 -17.39 -7.04
C ILE A 313 -13.29 -17.05 -5.88
N ASP A 314 -12.57 -18.08 -5.41
CA ASP A 314 -11.46 -17.94 -4.49
C ASP A 314 -10.25 -17.42 -5.29
N LEU A 315 -9.74 -16.25 -4.90
CA LEU A 315 -8.55 -15.65 -5.49
C LEU A 315 -7.27 -16.04 -4.78
N GLY A 316 -7.36 -16.59 -3.57
CA GLY A 316 -6.25 -16.95 -2.70
C GLY A 316 -6.51 -16.58 -1.25
N THR A 317 -5.51 -16.81 -0.40
CA THR A 317 -5.59 -16.60 1.05
C THR A 317 -4.35 -15.88 1.55
N SER A 318 -4.55 -14.78 2.26
CA SER A 318 -3.51 -14.09 3.03
C SER A 318 -3.33 -14.82 4.37
N ILE A 319 -2.10 -15.23 4.67
CA ILE A 319 -1.73 -15.96 5.89
C ILE A 319 -0.89 -15.03 6.76
N TYR A 320 -1.49 -14.52 7.83
CA TYR A 320 -0.85 -13.60 8.76
C TYR A 320 -0.08 -14.37 9.84
N LYS A 321 0.63 -13.64 10.70
CA LYS A 321 1.25 -14.22 11.91
C LYS A 321 0.25 -14.98 12.79
N VAL A 322 -0.98 -14.46 12.86
CA VAL A 322 -2.10 -15.08 13.57
C VAL A 322 -3.32 -15.04 12.64
N GLY A 323 -3.80 -16.21 12.25
CA GLY A 323 -4.97 -16.35 11.39
C GLY A 323 -4.69 -16.17 9.90
N SER A 324 -5.78 -16.22 9.13
CA SER A 324 -5.74 -16.11 7.67
C SER A 324 -7.05 -15.51 7.16
N GLU A 325 -6.99 -14.88 5.99
CA GLU A 325 -8.12 -14.24 5.33
C GLU A 325 -8.22 -14.74 3.89
N ASN A 326 -9.37 -15.35 3.55
CA ASN A 326 -9.64 -15.78 2.17
C ASN A 326 -10.17 -14.59 1.36
N MET A 327 -9.59 -14.40 0.18
CA MET A 327 -9.96 -13.35 -0.75
C MET A 327 -10.96 -13.89 -1.78
N VAL A 328 -12.25 -13.71 -1.47
CA VAL A 328 -13.33 -14.17 -2.35
C VAL A 328 -13.82 -13.04 -3.23
N ALA A 329 -13.62 -13.16 -4.55
CA ALA A 329 -14.26 -12.30 -5.53
C ALA A 329 -15.72 -12.73 -5.72
N ALA A 330 -16.63 -12.07 -5.01
CA ALA A 330 -18.07 -12.27 -5.20
C ALA A 330 -18.52 -11.76 -6.57
N SER A 331 -19.22 -12.62 -7.32
CA SER A 331 -19.77 -12.27 -8.64
C SER A 331 -20.68 -11.04 -8.54
N LYS A 332 -20.46 -10.08 -9.44
CA LYS A 332 -21.29 -8.87 -9.56
C LYS A 332 -22.41 -9.10 -10.58
N ALA A 333 -23.54 -8.41 -10.39
CA ALA A 333 -24.70 -8.52 -11.29
C ALA A 333 -24.37 -8.14 -12.75
N LYS A 334 -23.48 -7.14 -12.92
CA LYS A 334 -22.92 -6.75 -14.22
C LYS A 334 -21.49 -7.30 -14.33
N ASN A 335 -21.38 -8.58 -14.67
CA ASN A 335 -20.09 -9.23 -14.91
C ASN A 335 -19.83 -9.44 -16.41
N TYR A 336 -18.55 -9.50 -16.77
CA TYR A 336 -18.12 -9.84 -18.11
C TYR A 336 -18.02 -11.35 -18.29
N LYS A 337 -18.70 -11.87 -19.32
CA LYS A 337 -18.85 -13.32 -19.57
C LYS A 337 -17.97 -13.84 -20.72
N GLY A 338 -17.42 -12.95 -21.53
CA GLY A 338 -16.58 -13.33 -22.65
C GLY A 338 -15.20 -13.86 -22.24
N ARG A 339 -14.38 -14.18 -23.24
CA ARG A 339 -13.04 -14.72 -23.02
C ARG A 339 -12.11 -13.67 -22.40
N LEU A 340 -11.25 -14.10 -21.48
CA LEU A 340 -10.28 -13.22 -20.82
C LEU A 340 -8.87 -13.73 -21.07
N VAL A 341 -8.00 -12.82 -21.53
CA VAL A 341 -6.57 -13.07 -21.65
C VAL A 341 -5.82 -11.98 -20.89
N PHE A 342 -4.90 -12.35 -20.02
CA PHE A 342 -4.05 -11.41 -19.29
C PHE A 342 -2.67 -11.38 -19.93
N LEU A 343 -2.16 -10.17 -20.20
CA LEU A 343 -0.76 -9.98 -20.56
C LEU A 343 0.02 -9.64 -19.30
N VAL A 344 1.14 -10.33 -19.08
CA VAL A 344 2.01 -10.13 -17.90
C VAL A 344 3.47 -10.12 -18.30
N ASP A 345 4.32 -9.47 -17.50
CA ASP A 345 5.77 -9.48 -17.67
C ASP A 345 6.48 -9.64 -16.33
N ASN A 346 7.81 -9.64 -16.34
CA ASN A 346 8.64 -9.78 -15.14
C ASN A 346 8.55 -8.61 -14.15
N GLN A 347 7.80 -7.55 -14.48
CA GLN A 347 7.48 -6.39 -13.63
C GLN A 347 6.05 -6.44 -13.10
N THR A 348 5.19 -7.33 -13.59
CA THR A 348 3.91 -7.63 -12.95
C THR A 348 4.17 -8.14 -11.53
N ALA A 349 3.76 -7.38 -10.51
CA ALA A 349 4.09 -7.65 -9.11
C ALA A 349 2.88 -7.53 -8.17
N SER A 350 3.00 -8.12 -6.97
CA SER A 350 2.09 -7.94 -5.83
C SER A 350 0.62 -8.21 -6.16
N ALA A 351 -0.29 -7.26 -5.92
CA ALA A 351 -1.73 -7.42 -6.20
C ALA A 351 -2.01 -7.86 -7.65
N ALA A 352 -1.17 -7.46 -8.62
CA ALA A 352 -1.31 -7.89 -10.01
C ALA A 352 -1.03 -9.39 -10.20
N GLU A 353 -0.04 -9.94 -9.48
CA GLU A 353 0.26 -11.37 -9.47
C GLU A 353 -0.87 -12.17 -8.81
N MET A 354 -1.38 -11.70 -7.67
CA MET A 354 -2.50 -12.34 -6.97
C MET A 354 -3.75 -12.39 -7.86
N PHE A 355 -4.04 -11.29 -8.55
CA PHE A 355 -5.14 -11.18 -9.49
C PHE A 355 -4.97 -12.14 -10.69
N ALA A 356 -3.79 -12.15 -11.31
CA ALA A 356 -3.50 -13.05 -12.42
C ALA A 356 -3.60 -14.52 -12.00
N ALA A 357 -2.98 -14.90 -10.88
CA ALA A 357 -3.02 -16.27 -10.34
C ALA A 357 -4.44 -16.74 -10.02
N GLY A 358 -5.24 -15.93 -9.30
CA GLY A 358 -6.60 -16.30 -8.91
C GLY A 358 -7.51 -16.55 -10.12
N LEU A 359 -7.39 -15.73 -11.17
CA LEU A 359 -8.19 -15.85 -12.39
C LEU A 359 -7.68 -16.97 -13.32
N GLN A 360 -6.37 -17.23 -13.32
CA GLN A 360 -5.79 -18.36 -14.05
C GLN A 360 -6.15 -19.71 -13.40
N GLU A 361 -5.91 -19.86 -12.10
CA GLU A 361 -6.18 -21.10 -11.37
C GLU A 361 -7.68 -21.43 -11.27
N SER A 362 -8.55 -20.42 -11.40
CA SER A 362 -10.00 -20.61 -11.55
C SER A 362 -10.43 -20.97 -12.98
N SER A 363 -9.49 -21.13 -13.91
CA SER A 363 -9.74 -21.37 -15.34
C SER A 363 -10.56 -20.26 -16.01
N ARG A 364 -10.57 -19.05 -15.42
CA ARG A 364 -11.36 -17.92 -15.91
C ARG A 364 -10.61 -17.11 -16.96
N ALA A 365 -9.29 -16.98 -16.84
CA ALA A 365 -8.43 -16.26 -17.77
C ALA A 365 -7.25 -17.12 -18.20
N LEU A 366 -6.76 -16.91 -19.42
CA LEU A 366 -5.46 -17.39 -19.89
C LEU A 366 -4.41 -16.29 -19.69
N ILE A 367 -3.20 -16.67 -19.31
CA ILE A 367 -2.07 -15.76 -19.15
C ILE A 367 -1.10 -15.94 -20.31
N VAL A 368 -0.67 -14.83 -20.91
CA VAL A 368 0.31 -14.75 -22.00
C VAL A 368 1.39 -13.76 -21.61
N GLY A 369 2.67 -14.08 -21.85
CA GLY A 369 3.76 -13.16 -21.54
C GLY A 369 4.95 -13.84 -20.89
N GLU A 370 5.55 -13.18 -19.90
CA GLU A 370 6.67 -13.72 -19.11
C GLU A 370 6.23 -14.12 -17.70
N ARG A 371 7.08 -14.90 -17.02
CA ARG A 371 6.90 -15.17 -15.59
C ARG A 371 6.94 -13.85 -14.81
N THR A 372 5.99 -13.66 -13.91
CA THR A 372 5.84 -12.43 -13.11
C THR A 372 6.95 -12.26 -12.07
N ALA A 373 6.95 -11.13 -11.35
CA ALA A 373 8.06 -10.70 -10.50
C ALA A 373 8.41 -11.71 -9.39
N GLY A 374 7.41 -12.42 -8.85
CA GLY A 374 7.55 -13.28 -7.68
C GLY A 374 7.68 -12.47 -6.39
N GLU A 375 6.95 -11.37 -6.30
CA GLU A 375 6.94 -10.44 -5.18
C GLU A 375 5.51 -10.22 -4.76
N ALA A 376 5.00 -11.07 -3.87
CA ALA A 376 3.55 -11.13 -3.59
C ALA A 376 3.26 -11.31 -2.10
N LEU A 377 4.00 -10.61 -1.24
CA LEU A 377 3.75 -10.59 0.19
C LEU A 377 2.91 -9.37 0.55
N PRO A 378 1.67 -9.54 1.04
CA PRO A 378 0.87 -8.42 1.56
C PRO A 378 1.64 -7.64 2.63
N SER A 379 1.78 -6.34 2.40
CA SER A 379 2.66 -5.48 3.19
C SER A 379 2.00 -4.18 3.60
N VAL A 380 2.57 -3.56 4.63
CA VAL A 380 2.17 -2.23 5.10
C VAL A 380 3.39 -1.36 5.27
N SER A 381 3.19 -0.05 5.27
CA SER A 381 4.23 0.92 5.56
C SER A 381 4.00 1.62 6.89
N VAL A 382 5.08 1.96 7.60
CA VAL A 382 5.07 2.78 8.81
C VAL A 382 6.15 3.84 8.72
N GLU A 383 5.84 5.05 9.16
CA GLU A 383 6.83 6.11 9.29
C GLU A 383 7.76 5.80 10.48
N LEU A 384 9.05 6.03 10.28
CA LEU A 384 10.10 5.87 11.28
C LEU A 384 10.38 7.22 11.96
N PRO A 385 10.89 7.23 13.20
CA PRO A 385 11.22 8.48 13.91
C PRO A 385 12.22 9.40 13.19
N THR A 386 12.95 8.91 12.19
CA THR A 386 13.87 9.68 11.34
C THR A 386 13.22 10.24 10.07
N GLY A 387 11.92 10.03 9.87
CA GLY A 387 11.19 10.45 8.67
C GLY A 387 11.28 9.46 7.49
N ALA A 388 12.09 8.41 7.61
CA ALA A 388 12.08 7.30 6.65
C ALA A 388 10.81 6.46 6.78
N VAL A 389 10.47 5.70 5.74
CA VAL A 389 9.32 4.80 5.73
C VAL A 389 9.81 3.36 5.71
N LEU A 390 9.34 2.55 6.66
CA LEU A 390 9.56 1.11 6.67
C LEU A 390 8.39 0.42 5.98
N LEU A 391 8.64 -0.20 4.84
CA LEU A 391 7.77 -1.18 4.21
C LEU A 391 8.14 -2.59 4.71
N TYR A 392 7.15 -3.34 5.19
CA TYR A 392 7.36 -4.71 5.63
C TYR A 392 6.12 -5.59 5.38
N PRO A 393 6.30 -6.89 5.06
CA PRO A 393 5.20 -7.83 4.88
C PRO A 393 4.58 -8.25 6.22
N ILE A 394 3.25 -8.33 6.23
CA ILE A 394 2.44 -8.80 7.38
C ILE A 394 1.75 -10.14 7.12
N ALA A 395 1.77 -10.62 5.87
CA ALA A 395 1.23 -11.91 5.50
C ALA A 395 2.05 -12.56 4.38
N ASN A 396 1.86 -13.87 4.24
CA ASN A 396 2.16 -14.60 3.01
C ASN A 396 0.90 -14.72 2.15
N PHE A 397 1.05 -14.93 0.86
CA PHE A 397 -0.07 -15.21 -0.03
C PHE A 397 -0.02 -16.65 -0.54
N LYS A 398 -1.11 -17.38 -0.33
CA LYS A 398 -1.30 -18.74 -0.82
C LYS A 398 -2.41 -18.75 -1.87
N THR A 399 -2.10 -19.23 -3.07
CA THR A 399 -3.09 -19.36 -4.15
C THR A 399 -4.15 -20.41 -3.80
N ARG A 400 -5.26 -20.45 -4.54
CA ARG A 400 -6.34 -21.43 -4.33
C ARG A 400 -5.88 -22.88 -4.49
N ASN A 401 -4.87 -23.12 -5.34
CA ASN A 401 -4.27 -24.45 -5.51
C ASN A 401 -3.20 -24.76 -4.45
N GLY A 402 -2.96 -23.83 -3.53
CA GLY A 402 -2.08 -24.00 -2.38
C GLY A 402 -0.62 -23.63 -2.64
N ASN A 403 -0.32 -22.95 -3.74
CA ASN A 403 1.03 -22.50 -4.07
C ASN A 403 1.35 -21.15 -3.41
N TYR A 404 2.63 -20.89 -3.19
CA TYR A 404 3.12 -19.57 -2.77
C TYR A 404 3.74 -18.84 -3.96
N LEU A 405 3.44 -17.56 -4.12
CA LEU A 405 3.94 -16.73 -5.22
C LEU A 405 5.31 -16.11 -4.93
N GLU A 406 5.63 -15.85 -3.65
CA GLU A 406 6.92 -15.27 -3.26
C GLU A 406 8.10 -16.08 -3.79
N GLY A 407 9.00 -15.41 -4.53
CA GLY A 407 10.17 -16.00 -5.19
C GLY A 407 9.89 -16.83 -6.45
N LYS A 408 8.62 -17.14 -6.76
CA LYS A 408 8.24 -17.98 -7.90
C LYS A 408 7.53 -17.20 -8.99
N GLY A 409 6.58 -16.34 -8.60
CA GLY A 409 5.67 -15.66 -9.49
C GLY A 409 4.63 -16.60 -10.11
N VAL A 410 3.92 -16.09 -11.10
CA VAL A 410 2.89 -16.75 -11.90
C VAL A 410 3.51 -17.15 -13.23
N GLU A 411 3.40 -18.42 -13.58
CA GLU A 411 3.84 -18.94 -14.87
C GLU A 411 2.74 -18.72 -15.92
N PRO A 412 3.04 -18.10 -17.07
CA PRO A 412 2.06 -17.89 -18.12
C PRO A 412 1.61 -19.21 -18.75
N ASN A 413 0.36 -19.28 -19.20
CA ASN A 413 -0.11 -20.41 -20.02
C ASN A 413 0.63 -20.46 -21.36
N PHE A 414 1.02 -19.29 -21.87
CA PHE A 414 1.81 -19.12 -23.09
C PHE A 414 3.00 -18.21 -22.80
N LEU A 415 4.16 -18.83 -22.62
CA LEU A 415 5.43 -18.12 -22.42
C LEU A 415 5.88 -17.48 -23.74
N VAL A 416 5.85 -16.15 -23.77
CA VAL A 416 6.33 -15.32 -24.88
C VAL A 416 6.80 -13.99 -24.31
N ALA A 417 8.10 -13.72 -24.40
CA ALA A 417 8.68 -12.48 -23.91
C ALA A 417 8.53 -11.35 -24.94
N LEU A 418 8.64 -10.11 -24.46
CA LEU A 418 8.99 -9.01 -25.36
C LEU A 418 10.43 -9.22 -25.82
N ASP A 419 10.66 -9.13 -27.13
CA ASP A 419 11.99 -9.18 -27.71
C ASP A 419 12.21 -7.98 -28.62
N ARG A 420 13.45 -7.48 -28.60
CA ARG A 420 13.81 -6.27 -29.33
C ARG A 420 13.58 -6.42 -30.83
N LYS A 421 13.83 -7.61 -31.39
CA LYS A 421 13.68 -7.87 -32.84
C LYS A 421 12.21 -7.73 -33.28
N SER A 422 11.27 -8.28 -32.54
CA SER A 422 9.84 -8.12 -32.80
C SER A 422 9.42 -6.66 -32.69
N LEU A 423 9.85 -5.96 -31.63
CA LEU A 423 9.54 -4.55 -31.39
C LEU A 423 10.04 -3.63 -32.51
N LEU A 424 11.23 -3.89 -33.06
CA LEU A 424 11.79 -3.16 -34.21
C LEU A 424 10.96 -3.32 -35.48
N SER A 425 10.30 -4.48 -35.65
CA SER A 425 9.35 -4.72 -36.73
C SER A 425 7.93 -4.21 -36.46
N GLY A 426 7.73 -3.47 -35.36
CA GLY A 426 6.42 -2.96 -34.94
C GLY A 426 5.49 -4.01 -34.35
N LYS A 427 6.04 -5.14 -33.87
CA LYS A 427 5.27 -6.26 -33.33
C LYS A 427 5.39 -6.36 -31.81
N ASP A 428 4.26 -6.60 -31.16
CA ASP A 428 4.17 -6.96 -29.75
C ASP A 428 3.83 -8.46 -29.68
N ALA A 429 4.85 -9.30 -29.51
CA ALA A 429 4.70 -10.76 -29.57
C ALA A 429 3.71 -11.35 -28.54
N PRO A 430 3.69 -10.89 -27.26
CA PRO A 430 2.63 -11.25 -26.32
C PRO A 430 1.22 -10.85 -26.79
N LEU A 431 1.03 -9.63 -27.29
CA LEU A 431 -0.27 -9.17 -27.76
C LEU A 431 -0.73 -9.95 -29.00
N GLU A 432 0.15 -10.17 -29.99
CA GLU A 432 -0.15 -10.97 -31.17
C GLU A 432 -0.53 -12.41 -30.80
N THR A 433 0.17 -12.99 -29.81
CA THR A 433 -0.14 -14.31 -29.28
C THR A 433 -1.53 -14.35 -28.64
N ALA A 434 -1.87 -13.36 -27.82
CA ALA A 434 -3.21 -13.25 -27.22
C ALA A 434 -4.31 -13.13 -28.29
N LEU A 435 -4.11 -12.27 -29.29
CA LEU A 435 -5.05 -12.11 -30.41
C LEU A 435 -5.22 -13.41 -31.21
N ARG A 436 -4.13 -14.13 -31.44
CA ARG A 436 -4.17 -15.44 -32.11
C ARG A 436 -4.96 -16.46 -31.29
N ILE A 437 -4.72 -16.55 -29.99
CA ILE A 437 -5.45 -17.46 -29.07
C ILE A 437 -6.94 -17.14 -29.06
N ILE A 438 -7.31 -15.86 -29.01
CA ILE A 438 -8.70 -15.40 -29.06
C ILE A 438 -9.38 -15.81 -30.36
N LYS A 439 -8.67 -15.66 -31.49
CA LYS A 439 -9.17 -16.02 -32.82
C LYS A 439 -9.34 -17.53 -32.98
N GLU A 440 -8.40 -18.32 -32.50
CA GLU A 440 -8.44 -19.79 -32.58
C GLU A 440 -9.47 -20.39 -31.61
N ASP A 441 -9.65 -19.80 -30.42
CA ASP A 441 -10.58 -20.23 -29.35
C ASP A 441 -10.41 -21.68 -28.86
N THR A 442 -9.34 -22.35 -29.26
CA THR A 442 -9.05 -23.74 -28.91
C THR A 442 -8.42 -23.88 -27.52
N ALA A 443 -7.72 -22.83 -27.06
CA ALA A 443 -7.00 -22.83 -25.80
C ALA A 443 -7.88 -22.51 -24.58
N PHE A 444 -9.05 -21.90 -24.79
CA PHE A 444 -9.94 -21.62 -23.67
C PHE A 444 -10.59 -22.93 -23.21
N PRO A 445 -10.67 -23.16 -21.89
CA PRO A 445 -11.47 -24.26 -21.37
C PRO A 445 -12.87 -24.19 -21.99
N LYS A 446 -13.34 -25.32 -22.54
CA LYS A 446 -14.76 -25.48 -22.82
C LYS A 446 -15.48 -25.28 -21.49
N SER A 447 -16.50 -24.41 -21.45
CA SER A 447 -17.28 -24.18 -20.22
C SER A 447 -17.57 -25.53 -19.57
N PRO A 448 -17.12 -25.79 -18.33
CA PRO A 448 -17.39 -27.07 -17.71
C PRO A 448 -18.90 -27.20 -17.52
N GLU A 449 -19.53 -28.05 -18.33
CA GLU A 449 -20.70 -28.81 -17.88
C GLU A 449 -20.21 -29.77 -16.79
N GLY A 450 -19.97 -29.22 -15.60
CA GLY A 450 -19.25 -29.92 -14.56
C GLY A 450 -19.23 -29.09 -13.29
N THR A 451 -20.32 -29.20 -12.53
CA THR A 451 -20.49 -28.68 -11.18
C THR A 451 -19.31 -29.07 -10.30
N THR A 452 -18.38 -28.14 -10.07
CA THR A 452 -17.69 -28.10 -8.79
C THR A 452 -18.58 -27.32 -7.85
N THR A 453 -19.33 -28.05 -7.04
CA THR A 453 -20.09 -27.49 -5.92
C THR A 453 -19.05 -26.90 -4.96
N ILE A 454 -18.80 -25.60 -5.03
CA ILE A 454 -18.34 -24.87 -3.84
C ILE A 454 -19.44 -25.16 -2.82
N GLN A 455 -19.09 -25.73 -1.67
CA GLN A 455 -20.02 -25.80 -0.55
C GLN A 455 -20.39 -24.35 -0.19
N THR A 456 -21.46 -23.86 -0.81
CA THR A 456 -22.27 -22.85 -0.20
C THR A 456 -22.80 -23.50 1.06
N VAL A 457 -22.41 -22.99 2.22
CA VAL A 457 -23.11 -23.30 3.45
C VAL A 457 -24.52 -22.71 3.27
N SER A 458 -25.44 -23.54 2.78
CA SER A 458 -26.85 -23.25 2.75
C SER A 458 -27.39 -23.45 4.17
N THR A 459 -27.59 -22.38 4.92
CA THR A 459 -28.46 -22.44 6.10
C THR A 459 -29.83 -21.92 5.71
N LYS A 460 -30.65 -22.79 5.10
CA LYS A 460 -32.08 -22.68 5.35
C LYS A 460 -32.27 -22.99 6.86
N PRO A 461 -32.94 -22.14 7.65
CA PRO A 461 -33.04 -22.35 9.09
C PRO A 461 -33.75 -23.68 9.40
N PRO A 462 -33.25 -24.49 10.34
CA PRO A 462 -34.04 -25.60 10.87
C PRO A 462 -35.25 -25.06 11.65
N PRO A 463 -36.38 -25.80 11.72
CA PRO A 463 -37.50 -25.40 12.56
C PRO A 463 -37.05 -25.34 14.02
N PRO A 464 -37.59 -24.41 14.82
CA PRO A 464 -37.14 -24.20 16.20
C PRO A 464 -37.35 -25.46 17.05
N PRO A 465 -36.39 -25.83 17.91
CA PRO A 465 -36.53 -26.97 18.81
C PRO A 465 -37.59 -26.68 19.90
N PRO A 466 -38.30 -27.71 20.40
CA PRO A 466 -39.26 -27.54 21.48
C PRO A 466 -38.55 -27.09 22.77
N ALA A 467 -39.19 -26.20 23.53
CA ALA A 467 -38.62 -25.61 24.73
C ALA A 467 -38.14 -26.68 25.73
N PRO A 468 -36.91 -26.57 26.28
CA PRO A 468 -36.38 -27.55 27.22
C PRO A 468 -37.09 -27.44 28.58
N LYS A 469 -37.44 -28.60 29.16
CA LYS A 469 -37.92 -28.71 30.55
C LYS A 469 -36.75 -28.55 31.54
N PRO A 470 -37.00 -28.05 32.77
CA PRO A 470 -35.94 -27.79 33.73
C PRO A 470 -35.36 -29.10 34.29
N VAL A 471 -34.03 -29.20 34.31
CA VAL A 471 -33.30 -30.30 34.97
C VAL A 471 -32.54 -29.74 36.17
N ALA A 472 -32.69 -30.40 37.32
CA ALA A 472 -32.11 -30.01 38.59
C ALA A 472 -30.58 -30.22 38.65
N VAL A 473 -29.89 -29.28 39.29
CA VAL A 473 -28.43 -29.25 39.47
C VAL A 473 -28.03 -30.08 40.71
N PRO A 474 -27.11 -31.06 40.61
CA PRO A 474 -26.49 -31.70 41.77
C PRO A 474 -25.46 -30.77 42.44
N LYS A 475 -25.44 -30.77 43.78
CA LYS A 475 -24.50 -30.01 44.63
C LYS A 475 -23.10 -30.69 44.73
N GLY A 476 -22.05 -29.85 44.70
CA GLY A 476 -20.67 -30.12 45.20
C GLY A 476 -19.70 -30.61 44.12
N LYS A 477 -18.46 -30.11 43.98
CA LYS A 477 -17.47 -29.57 44.94
C LYS A 477 -16.66 -28.43 44.30
N LEU A 478 -16.36 -27.38 45.08
CA LEU A 478 -15.30 -26.41 44.75
C LEU A 478 -13.93 -27.10 44.78
N LEU A 479 -13.15 -26.94 43.72
CA LEU A 479 -11.71 -27.18 43.72
C LEU A 479 -11.00 -25.83 43.88
N ALA A 480 -10.30 -25.70 45.01
CA ALA A 480 -9.30 -24.71 45.42
C ALA A 480 -9.40 -23.28 44.87
N GLU A 481 -9.73 -22.34 45.78
CA GLU A 481 -9.42 -20.93 45.64
C GLU A 481 -7.91 -20.76 45.40
N VAL A 482 -7.53 -20.29 44.22
CA VAL A 482 -6.22 -19.67 44.02
C VAL A 482 -6.28 -18.31 44.69
N THR A 483 -5.88 -18.23 45.96
CA THR A 483 -5.63 -16.95 46.61
C THR A 483 -4.44 -16.30 45.94
N VAL A 484 -4.69 -15.39 44.99
CA VAL A 484 -3.67 -14.47 44.52
C VAL A 484 -3.29 -13.59 45.70
N LYS A 485 -2.09 -13.80 46.23
CA LYS A 485 -1.51 -12.93 47.26
C LYS A 485 -1.43 -11.52 46.66
N ALA A 486 -2.23 -10.60 47.17
CA ALA A 486 -2.12 -9.18 46.82
C ALA A 486 -0.68 -8.74 47.07
N LEU A 487 0.00 -8.27 46.02
CA LEU A 487 1.17 -7.41 46.21
C LEU A 487 0.66 -6.16 46.94
N PRO A 488 1.30 -5.71 48.03
CA PRO A 488 0.97 -4.42 48.61
C PRO A 488 1.41 -3.34 47.63
N MET A 489 0.49 -2.89 46.78
CA MET A 489 0.68 -1.67 46.01
C MET A 489 0.26 -0.49 46.87
N THR A 490 1.17 -0.01 47.71
CA THR A 490 1.14 1.40 48.09
C THR A 490 1.47 2.21 46.84
N ALA A 491 0.48 2.89 46.28
CA ALA A 491 0.65 3.78 45.15
C ALA A 491 1.69 4.87 45.47
N PRO A 492 2.62 5.21 44.55
CA PRO A 492 3.39 6.43 44.69
C PRO A 492 2.44 7.63 44.53
N PRO A 493 2.56 8.69 45.34
CA PRO A 493 1.79 9.91 45.14
C PRO A 493 2.11 10.52 43.78
N ILE A 494 1.09 11.07 43.11
CA ILE A 494 1.22 11.81 41.85
C ILE A 494 2.37 12.83 41.99
N ALA A 495 3.42 12.68 41.18
CA ALA A 495 4.69 13.37 41.38
C ALA A 495 4.68 14.87 40.99
N LYS A 496 3.69 15.30 40.19
CA LYS A 496 3.41 16.72 39.89
C LYS A 496 1.91 16.87 39.60
N LYS A 497 1.22 17.63 40.44
CA LYS A 497 -0.19 18.00 40.29
C LYS A 497 -0.25 19.48 39.99
N ASP A 498 -0.48 19.84 38.74
CA ASP A 498 -0.90 21.19 38.44
C ASP A 498 -2.35 21.38 38.95
N GLU A 499 -2.53 22.21 39.98
CA GLU A 499 -3.84 22.46 40.59
C GLU A 499 -4.85 23.02 39.59
N LYS A 500 -4.37 23.82 38.62
CA LYS A 500 -5.20 24.37 37.56
C LYS A 500 -5.67 23.28 36.62
N ALA A 501 -4.79 22.35 36.23
CA ALA A 501 -5.18 21.20 35.42
C ALA A 501 -6.24 20.33 36.12
N LEU A 502 -6.08 20.09 37.43
CA LEU A 502 -7.06 19.35 38.22
C LEU A 502 -8.40 20.08 38.34
N GLN A 503 -8.37 21.41 38.51
CA GLN A 503 -9.59 22.22 38.56
C GLN A 503 -10.34 22.21 37.23
N ILE A 504 -9.63 22.31 36.10
CA ILE A 504 -10.24 22.25 34.77
C ILE A 504 -10.91 20.90 34.52
N ILE A 505 -10.26 19.80 34.90
CA ILE A 505 -10.85 18.46 34.80
C ILE A 505 -12.07 18.33 35.73
N ALA A 506 -12.00 18.88 36.95
CA ALA A 506 -13.13 18.89 37.88
C ALA A 506 -14.31 19.73 37.37
N ASP A 507 -14.03 20.87 36.75
CA ASP A 507 -15.02 21.74 36.12
C ASP A 507 -15.71 21.02 34.96
N PHE A 508 -14.96 20.32 34.11
CA PHE A 508 -15.52 19.47 33.06
C PHE A 508 -16.44 18.39 33.65
N ILE A 509 -15.97 17.67 34.67
CA ILE A 509 -16.76 16.64 35.36
C ILE A 509 -18.06 17.23 35.91
N GLY A 510 -17.99 18.42 36.52
CA GLY A 510 -19.17 19.13 37.03
C GLY A 510 -20.14 19.50 35.92
N THR A 511 -19.64 20.05 34.82
CA THR A 511 -20.44 20.46 33.66
C THR A 511 -21.21 19.31 33.03
N ILE A 512 -20.61 18.11 32.94
CA ILE A 512 -21.30 16.93 32.40
C ILE A 512 -22.25 16.26 33.40
N GLY A 513 -22.43 16.81 34.61
CA GLY A 513 -23.30 16.26 35.65
C GLY A 513 -22.67 15.16 36.49
N GLY A 514 -21.33 15.07 36.50
CA GLY A 514 -20.54 14.09 37.25
C GLY A 514 -20.07 12.91 36.39
N ALA A 515 -19.01 12.22 36.86
CA ALA A 515 -18.41 11.09 36.14
C ALA A 515 -19.40 9.93 35.90
N GLU A 516 -20.39 9.77 36.78
CA GLU A 516 -21.44 8.76 36.64
C GLU A 516 -22.51 9.11 35.60
N ALA A 517 -22.62 10.38 35.16
CA ALA A 517 -23.62 10.81 34.20
C ALA A 517 -23.43 10.11 32.84
N LEU A 518 -22.19 9.88 32.41
CA LEU A 518 -21.90 9.13 31.17
C LEU A 518 -22.35 7.66 31.25
N ASN A 519 -22.33 7.07 32.45
CA ASN A 519 -22.79 5.70 32.65
C ASN A 519 -24.31 5.57 32.52
N LYS A 520 -25.06 6.66 32.77
CA LYS A 520 -26.53 6.75 32.64
C LYS A 520 -27.01 6.97 31.21
N ILE A 521 -26.10 7.21 30.25
CA ILE A 521 -26.47 7.34 28.83
C ILE A 521 -26.78 5.95 28.29
N ASP A 522 -28.07 5.63 28.12
CA ASP A 522 -28.54 4.33 27.63
C ASP A 522 -28.60 4.25 26.09
N SER A 523 -28.63 5.40 25.42
CA SER A 523 -28.51 5.50 23.97
C SER A 523 -27.92 6.84 23.53
N TYR A 524 -27.22 6.84 22.39
CA TYR A 524 -26.72 8.06 21.77
C TYR A 524 -26.62 7.90 20.24
N ALA A 525 -26.69 9.03 19.55
CA ALA A 525 -26.40 9.15 18.13
C ALA A 525 -25.33 10.22 17.94
N LEU A 526 -24.34 9.94 17.12
CA LEU A 526 -23.20 10.80 16.84
C LEU A 526 -23.05 10.93 15.34
N LYS A 527 -22.90 12.15 14.86
CA LYS A 527 -22.70 12.46 13.45
C LYS A 527 -21.55 13.43 13.31
N GLY A 528 -20.61 13.15 12.43
CA GLY A 528 -19.48 14.02 12.16
C GLY A 528 -18.70 13.57 10.93
N THR A 529 -17.60 14.27 10.65
CA THR A 529 -16.60 13.81 9.70
C THR A 529 -15.38 13.30 10.45
N SER A 530 -14.74 12.27 9.90
CA SER A 530 -13.51 11.71 10.45
C SER A 530 -12.50 11.54 9.33
N GLY A 531 -11.23 11.89 9.60
CA GLY A 531 -10.14 11.46 8.74
C GLY A 531 -9.84 9.99 9.04
N ILE A 532 -10.24 9.07 8.17
CA ILE A 532 -9.84 7.67 8.29
C ILE A 532 -8.46 7.51 7.66
N ALA A 533 -7.55 7.02 8.50
CA ALA A 533 -6.25 6.51 8.13
C ALA A 533 -6.30 4.98 8.11
N ALA A 534 -6.58 4.35 6.96
CA ALA A 534 -6.63 2.89 6.86
C ALA A 534 -5.63 2.41 5.80
N ARG A 535 -4.70 1.52 6.23
CA ARG A 535 -3.67 0.90 5.35
C ARG A 535 -2.93 1.90 4.45
N GLY A 536 -2.72 3.13 4.94
CA GLY A 536 -2.10 4.19 4.16
C GLY A 536 -3.09 5.14 3.48
N ALA A 537 -4.36 4.88 3.20
CA ALA A 537 -5.19 5.95 2.61
C ALA A 537 -5.57 7.00 3.70
N LYS A 538 -5.59 8.31 3.36
CA LYS A 538 -6.38 9.32 4.10
C LYS A 538 -7.63 9.60 3.28
N ALA A 539 -8.79 9.38 3.87
CA ALA A 539 -10.05 9.86 3.32
C ALA A 539 -10.81 10.59 4.43
N GLU A 540 -11.37 11.74 4.11
CA GLU A 540 -12.40 12.32 4.96
C GLU A 540 -13.70 11.58 4.69
N VAL A 541 -14.31 11.06 5.74
CA VAL A 541 -15.53 10.28 5.66
C VAL A 541 -16.58 10.87 6.58
N GLU A 542 -17.84 10.77 6.19
CA GLU A 542 -18.96 11.04 7.08
C GLU A 542 -19.17 9.80 7.96
N VAL A 543 -19.13 9.98 9.29
CA VAL A 543 -19.34 8.92 10.27
C VAL A 543 -20.63 9.20 11.03
N ASN A 544 -21.53 8.21 11.04
CA ASN A 544 -22.71 8.19 11.88
C ASN A 544 -22.66 6.98 12.81
N ILE A 545 -22.61 7.19 14.11
CA ILE A 545 -22.61 6.15 15.14
C ILE A 545 -23.94 6.19 15.88
N PHE A 546 -24.58 5.04 16.03
CA PHE A 546 -25.77 4.84 16.84
C PHE A 546 -25.48 3.77 17.88
N ARG A 547 -25.80 4.06 19.14
CA ARG A 547 -25.62 3.12 20.25
C ARG A 547 -26.90 3.03 21.06
N GLN A 548 -27.22 1.80 21.47
CA GLN A 548 -28.16 1.51 22.54
C GLN A 548 -27.54 0.43 23.44
N LYS A 549 -27.32 0.76 24.72
CA LYS A 549 -26.73 -0.17 25.70
C LYS A 549 -27.69 -1.35 25.98
N PRO A 550 -27.15 -2.53 26.38
CA PRO A 550 -25.73 -2.83 26.55
C PRO A 550 -25.02 -3.26 25.25
N ASP A 551 -25.73 -3.59 24.18
CA ASP A 551 -25.22 -4.49 23.14
C ASP A 551 -25.76 -4.18 21.73
N LYS A 552 -26.38 -3.02 21.50
CA LYS A 552 -26.77 -2.60 20.14
C LYS A 552 -25.91 -1.46 19.66
N TYR A 553 -25.40 -1.57 18.44
CA TYR A 553 -24.51 -0.61 17.82
C TYR A 553 -24.72 -0.59 16.31
N ALA A 554 -24.65 0.59 15.70
CA ALA A 554 -24.56 0.75 14.26
C ALA A 554 -23.56 1.86 13.94
N GLU A 555 -22.66 1.60 13.01
CA GLU A 555 -21.76 2.57 12.40
C GLU A 555 -22.08 2.66 10.91
N LEU A 556 -22.25 3.87 10.42
CA LEU A 556 -22.34 4.16 9.00
C LEU A 556 -21.18 5.07 8.65
N ILE A 557 -20.27 4.57 7.82
CA ILE A 557 -19.14 5.30 7.29
C ILE A 557 -19.41 5.55 5.82
N LYS A 558 -19.66 6.80 5.45
CA LYS A 558 -19.88 7.18 4.07
C LYS A 558 -18.67 7.91 3.52
N SER A 559 -18.21 7.47 2.36
CA SER A 559 -17.07 8.04 1.66
C SER A 559 -17.37 8.11 0.16
N GLU A 560 -16.72 9.03 -0.55
CA GLU A 560 -16.82 9.08 -2.01
C GLU A 560 -16.28 7.80 -2.65
N THR A 561 -15.26 7.17 -2.04
CA THR A 561 -14.53 6.03 -2.60
C THR A 561 -15.15 4.67 -2.31
N ASN A 562 -15.65 4.45 -1.09
CA ASN A 562 -16.19 3.16 -0.65
C ASN A 562 -17.73 3.12 -0.58
N GLY A 563 -18.41 4.20 -1.01
CA GLY A 563 -19.83 4.38 -0.76
C GLY A 563 -20.12 4.40 0.74
N GLU A 564 -21.30 3.92 1.13
CA GLU A 564 -21.67 3.72 2.52
C GLU A 564 -21.29 2.32 3.00
N VAL A 565 -20.44 2.26 4.02
CA VAL A 565 -20.13 1.07 4.81
C VAL A 565 -20.99 1.09 6.08
N ARG A 566 -21.65 -0.02 6.37
CA ARG A 566 -22.56 -0.20 7.50
C ARG A 566 -22.04 -1.34 8.36
N GLN A 567 -21.65 -1.05 9.59
CA GLN A 567 -21.31 -2.05 10.59
C GLN A 567 -22.40 -2.07 11.66
N ILE A 568 -23.13 -3.17 11.78
CA ILE A 568 -24.30 -3.25 12.65
C ILE A 568 -24.18 -4.46 13.57
N TYR A 569 -24.44 -4.26 14.85
CA TYR A 569 -24.65 -5.29 15.86
C TYR A 569 -25.97 -5.04 16.59
N ASN A 570 -26.87 -6.02 16.59
CA ASN A 570 -28.22 -5.86 17.13
C ASN A 570 -28.43 -6.52 18.51
N GLY A 571 -27.35 -6.87 19.21
CA GLY A 571 -27.36 -7.64 20.47
C GLY A 571 -27.36 -9.15 20.29
N LYS A 572 -27.42 -9.64 19.04
CA LYS A 572 -27.38 -11.08 18.73
C LYS A 572 -26.51 -11.41 17.51
N ASN A 573 -26.64 -10.62 16.45
CA ASN A 573 -25.94 -10.80 15.19
C ASN A 573 -25.15 -9.55 14.84
N SER A 574 -23.97 -9.74 14.25
CA SER A 574 -23.16 -8.66 13.67
C SER A 574 -23.02 -8.81 12.15
N PHE A 575 -23.01 -7.71 11.42
CA PHE A 575 -22.66 -7.70 10.00
C PHE A 575 -21.98 -6.40 9.60
N VAL A 576 -21.10 -6.50 8.60
CA VAL A 576 -20.58 -5.35 7.84
C VAL A 576 -21.10 -5.46 6.42
N GLN A 577 -21.65 -4.38 5.89
CA GLN A 577 -22.17 -4.28 4.53
C GLN A 577 -21.62 -3.02 3.86
N ASN A 578 -21.31 -3.05 2.58
CA ASN A 578 -21.11 -1.83 1.80
C ASN A 578 -22.02 -1.75 0.56
N ASP A 579 -22.09 -0.57 -0.04
CA ASP A 579 -22.90 -0.31 -1.25
C ASP A 579 -22.51 -1.19 -2.46
N TYR A 580 -21.30 -1.75 -2.45
CA TYR A 580 -20.81 -2.67 -3.48
C TYR A 580 -21.17 -4.14 -3.22
N GLY A 581 -21.98 -4.43 -2.20
CA GLY A 581 -22.50 -5.76 -1.90
C GLY A 581 -21.52 -6.70 -1.20
N LEU A 582 -20.42 -6.21 -0.64
CA LEU A 582 -19.60 -6.98 0.28
C LEU A 582 -20.34 -7.10 1.61
N LYS A 583 -20.73 -8.32 1.99
CA LYS A 583 -21.34 -8.64 3.28
C LYS A 583 -20.42 -9.57 4.06
N TYR A 584 -19.88 -9.09 5.18
CA TYR A 584 -19.14 -9.89 6.13
C TYR A 584 -20.03 -10.16 7.34
N GLU A 585 -20.42 -11.42 7.57
CA GLU A 585 -21.03 -11.85 8.83
C GLU A 585 -19.94 -12.35 9.76
N PHE A 586 -19.73 -11.67 10.89
CA PHE A 586 -18.79 -12.12 11.90
C PHE A 586 -19.56 -12.93 12.96
N ALA A 587 -19.18 -14.19 13.13
CA ALA A 587 -19.75 -15.11 14.12
C ALA A 587 -18.99 -15.08 15.46
N PHE A 588 -18.46 -13.93 15.86
CA PHE A 588 -17.81 -13.76 17.16
C PHE A 588 -18.59 -12.73 17.99
N GLU A 589 -18.68 -12.96 19.31
CA GLU A 589 -19.18 -11.98 20.27
C GLU A 589 -18.29 -10.74 20.20
N ILE A 590 -18.78 -9.66 19.59
CA ILE A 590 -18.11 -8.37 19.64
C ILE A 590 -18.21 -7.88 21.09
N ASN A 591 -17.07 -7.70 21.76
CA ASN A 591 -17.03 -7.07 23.07
C ASN A 591 -17.38 -5.57 22.91
N THR A 592 -18.66 -5.25 22.96
CA THR A 592 -19.14 -3.86 22.80
C THR A 592 -18.67 -2.91 23.90
N ALA A 593 -18.06 -3.42 24.98
CA ALA A 593 -17.44 -2.60 26.01
C ALA A 593 -16.13 -1.94 25.53
N GLU A 594 -15.45 -2.50 24.53
CA GLU A 594 -14.23 -1.92 23.93
C GLU A 594 -14.54 -0.85 22.87
N ILE A 595 -15.80 -0.76 22.43
CA ILE A 595 -16.31 0.19 21.41
C ILE A 595 -17.08 1.34 22.09
N GLU A 596 -17.10 1.39 23.42
CA GLU A 596 -17.76 2.44 24.19
C GLU A 596 -16.99 3.76 24.01
N ILE A 597 -17.58 4.73 23.30
CA ILE A 597 -16.90 5.99 22.97
C ILE A 597 -16.59 6.82 24.22
N PHE A 598 -17.34 6.60 25.30
CA PHE A 598 -17.09 7.21 26.60
C PHE A 598 -16.07 6.43 27.45
N ALA A 599 -15.57 5.26 27.03
CA ALA A 599 -14.59 4.49 27.79
C ALA A 599 -13.27 5.25 28.03
N PRO A 600 -12.70 6.00 27.06
CA PRO A 600 -11.56 6.87 27.32
C PRO A 600 -11.86 7.97 28.35
N LEU A 601 -13.06 8.56 28.32
CA LEU A 601 -13.50 9.58 29.30
C LEU A 601 -13.70 8.97 30.69
N ASN A 602 -14.26 7.76 30.78
CA ASN A 602 -14.36 7.02 32.03
C ASN A 602 -12.98 6.69 32.61
N ASN A 603 -11.97 6.48 31.77
CA ASN A 603 -10.59 6.34 32.22
C ASN A 603 -9.98 7.67 32.65
N LEU A 604 -10.34 8.81 32.03
CA LEU A 604 -9.95 10.16 32.49
C LEU A 604 -10.37 10.41 33.95
N PHE A 605 -11.52 9.89 34.36
CA PHE A 605 -12.09 10.09 35.71
C PHE A 605 -11.50 9.21 36.80
N LYS A 606 -10.69 8.20 36.45
CA LYS A 606 -9.99 7.38 37.43
C LYS A 606 -8.73 8.12 37.87
N LYS A 607 -8.59 8.39 39.18
CA LYS A 607 -7.43 9.08 39.81
C LYS A 607 -6.08 8.36 39.57
N GLU A 608 -6.11 7.16 39.00
CA GLU A 608 -4.99 6.23 38.82
C GLU A 608 -4.49 6.17 37.37
N THR A 609 -5.09 6.94 36.45
CA THR A 609 -4.81 6.84 34.99
C THR A 609 -3.57 7.62 34.55
N PHE A 610 -3.30 8.76 35.19
CA PHE A 610 -2.20 9.66 34.80
C PHE A 610 -1.10 9.73 35.86
N LYS A 611 0.13 9.59 35.37
CA LYS A 611 1.38 9.74 36.10
C LYS A 611 1.68 11.21 36.43
N SER A 612 1.30 12.14 35.54
CA SER A 612 1.40 13.59 35.74
C SER A 612 0.38 14.35 34.90
N LEU A 613 0.01 15.55 35.38
CA LEU A 613 -0.83 16.52 34.68
C LEU A 613 -0.16 17.90 34.77
N ASN A 614 0.10 18.52 33.62
CA ASN A 614 0.73 19.85 33.52
C ASN A 614 -0.19 20.77 32.72
N TYR A 615 -0.61 21.92 33.29
CA TYR A 615 -1.37 22.91 32.53
C TYR A 615 -0.40 23.72 31.65
N GLN A 616 -0.72 23.83 30.36
CA GLN A 616 0.18 24.39 29.36
C GLN A 616 -0.22 25.82 28.97
N GLY A 617 -1.48 26.19 29.16
CA GLY A 617 -1.98 27.52 28.80
C GLY A 617 -3.40 27.47 28.25
N ALA A 618 -3.94 28.64 27.91
CA ALA A 618 -5.14 28.76 27.10
C ALA A 618 -4.69 29.14 25.68
N TYR A 619 -5.22 28.44 24.69
CA TYR A 619 -4.86 28.60 23.28
C TYR A 619 -6.14 28.76 22.45
N ASP A 620 -6.04 29.49 21.34
CA ASP A 620 -7.11 29.50 20.35
C ASP A 620 -7.11 28.20 19.54
N ARG A 621 -8.24 27.50 19.50
CA ARG A 621 -8.44 26.30 18.71
C ARG A 621 -9.76 26.42 17.94
N MET A 622 -9.66 26.62 16.62
CA MET A 622 -10.81 26.75 15.72
C MET A 622 -11.78 27.87 16.15
N GLY A 623 -11.26 29.02 16.59
CA GLY A 623 -12.06 30.17 17.02
C GLY A 623 -12.66 30.05 18.41
N ARG A 624 -12.22 29.07 19.21
CA ARG A 624 -12.60 28.90 20.62
C ARG A 624 -11.36 28.90 21.51
N GLN A 625 -11.44 29.55 22.65
CA GLN A 625 -10.37 29.51 23.65
C GLN A 625 -10.44 28.18 24.40
N ALA A 626 -9.34 27.43 24.45
CA ALA A 626 -9.26 26.15 25.13
C ALA A 626 -8.05 26.06 26.08
N HIS A 627 -8.31 25.66 27.32
CA HIS A 627 -7.31 25.23 28.28
C HIS A 627 -6.66 23.92 27.84
N VAL A 628 -5.33 23.90 27.72
CA VAL A 628 -4.57 22.72 27.30
C VAL A 628 -3.82 22.13 28.49
N ILE A 629 -3.95 20.81 28.66
CA ILE A 629 -3.30 20.02 29.70
C ILE A 629 -2.51 18.90 29.03
N GLU A 630 -1.22 18.83 29.35
CA GLU A 630 -0.38 17.69 29.01
C GLU A 630 -0.52 16.62 30.12
N ALA A 631 -0.87 15.40 29.73
CA ALA A 631 -1.09 14.27 30.63
C ALA A 631 -0.20 13.08 30.25
N VAL A 632 0.53 12.50 31.21
CA VAL A 632 1.37 11.31 30.96
C VAL A 632 0.69 10.08 31.55
N THR A 633 0.49 9.02 30.77
CA THR A 633 -0.25 7.83 31.21
C THR A 633 0.60 6.87 32.07
N MET A 634 -0.04 6.16 33.00
CA MET A 634 0.62 5.17 33.86
C MET A 634 1.08 3.89 33.13
N ALA A 635 0.38 3.50 32.05
CA ALA A 635 0.57 2.21 31.39
C ALA A 635 1.68 2.16 30.31
N GLY A 636 2.29 3.29 29.93
CA GLY A 636 3.26 3.29 28.83
C GLY A 636 4.13 4.52 28.59
N ASN A 637 4.23 5.49 29.52
CA ASN A 637 4.96 6.76 29.31
C ASN A 637 4.47 7.54 28.05
N GLN A 638 3.22 7.36 27.62
CA GLN A 638 2.65 8.12 26.51
C GLN A 638 2.17 9.49 27.00
N THR A 639 2.47 10.53 26.24
CA THR A 639 1.95 11.89 26.46
C THR A 639 0.67 12.09 25.66
N VAL A 640 -0.39 12.51 26.33
CA VAL A 640 -1.69 12.84 25.77
C VAL A 640 -1.99 14.30 26.06
N TRP A 641 -2.53 15.02 25.08
CA TRP A 641 -2.91 16.42 25.22
C TRP A 641 -4.43 16.54 25.32
N LEU A 642 -4.92 17.15 26.40
CA LEU A 642 -6.33 17.35 26.67
C LEU A 642 -6.66 18.84 26.50
N ALA A 643 -7.66 19.16 25.71
CA ALA A 643 -8.10 20.53 25.50
C ALA A 643 -9.53 20.70 26.03
N PHE A 644 -9.76 21.71 26.86
CA PHE A 644 -11.05 22.03 27.45
C PHE A 644 -11.44 23.45 27.09
N ASP A 645 -12.59 23.63 26.46
CA ASP A 645 -13.12 24.94 26.11
C ASP A 645 -13.30 25.80 27.36
N VAL A 646 -12.85 27.06 27.31
CA VAL A 646 -12.81 27.96 28.47
C VAL A 646 -14.22 28.37 28.92
N GLU A 647 -15.15 28.52 27.97
CA GLU A 647 -16.50 29.00 28.25
C GLU A 647 -17.44 27.87 28.68
N THR A 648 -17.50 26.82 27.86
CA THR A 648 -18.38 25.68 28.07
C THR A 648 -17.81 24.66 29.04
N LYS A 649 -16.49 24.70 29.31
CA LYS A 649 -15.76 23.73 30.14
C LYS A 649 -15.81 22.30 29.59
N LEU A 650 -16.23 22.11 28.34
CA LEU A 650 -16.32 20.81 27.69
C LEU A 650 -14.97 20.43 27.07
N LEU A 651 -14.69 19.13 27.02
CA LEU A 651 -13.54 18.59 26.28
C LEU A 651 -13.76 18.82 24.77
N VAL A 652 -12.74 19.34 24.06
CA VAL A 652 -12.79 19.73 22.63
C VAL A 652 -11.71 19.11 21.78
#